data_AF-A0A1Q3AHF6-F1
#
_entry.id   AF-A0A1Q3AHF6-F1
#
_cell.length_a   1.000
_cell.length_b   1.000
_cell.length_c   1.000
_cell.angle_alpha   90.00
_cell.angle_beta   90.00
_cell.angle_gamma   90.00
#
_symmetry.space_group_name_H-M   'P 1'
#
loop_
_entity.id
_entity.type
_entity.pdbx_description
1 polymer ?
#
loop_
_entity_poly.entity_id
_entity_poly.type
_entity_poly.pdbx_seq_one_letter_code
_entity_poly.pdbx_strand_id
1 'polypeptide(L)'
;MRLKLGYLALWISTTCLVSHTLVRAEDPWSEAEILLQNSVKRSDPIASSSKSFSYDYGAEETNLYIPMDYSLEREESKYAKYWENEATDWAKKVYQLLWESSNHYDNPQATHVLANMHLWSDYGIPHNKTLAYEYMNKYNELTNFTDADALFQLAVMHSTGLFGTIPMDPVKGLLYYQRSASLGDIRAKQALAYRYYSGINVPRDCNKALLLYREIADQVRNSYSDQQWEVAFPYVESYSVRIPDFSEGLLGRSLSSMRLSTRRMASARPDITSSFLTKMNGGNVVLQFGLGSSGGAFAPNTDEDNEDRLVDIFFTAWDDYKGTYTRGRNCERARELLEFTYREYDADVSLMDNLPKFFYGRCLDLLGHVYFTGEGLDSPNIELAEKYLKRSLEVIESSQTLRSRANIDLGLIQQFYYKNDTAAIKYYGKVSESKINKGVVNFQLAKLTKKYPHLKLGDPFVLMNAAFMESYVPAIYEYARMAEQGVNKRYNCEHTAYLYKSFIEEDEVTVAPHLKMAYAELLNSNAEVALWAYTLAAEQGIETAHVSAAYLLYQLPCNFEEPPRTLHERKIMALAYYTRAFKQDNLDAGVVAGDVYYLMGDYTDALNMYQSASLKFSAQAIWNLGYMYEHGLGVEKDFHLAKRYYDQVLEHNPRLYFAVKLSVWKLKFKSWLAFITGGKVYGWRREDYETEINPQPWYRQIVKSFQMAGRENSGSPLEDYQYRQQQQQQQRHQRHQHQQYQQNHTSSIWDRFQSLGLQMEDLVSIAFVLLIFLVSLVLRVIAARRGWNMNNMQFQVNALGGNFELQVFAI
;
A
#
# COMPACT_ATOMS: atom_id res chain seq x y z
N MET A 1 -35.42 -36.59 -79.64
CA MET A 1 -35.94 -36.12 -78.33
C MET A 1 -35.30 -36.83 -77.13
N ARG A 2 -35.08 -38.15 -77.13
CA ARG A 2 -34.46 -38.86 -76.00
C ARG A 2 -32.98 -38.53 -75.71
N LEU A 3 -32.20 -38.13 -76.71
CA LEU A 3 -30.79 -37.73 -76.53
C LEU A 3 -30.61 -36.30 -75.97
N LYS A 4 -31.61 -35.41 -76.05
CA LYS A 4 -31.52 -34.05 -75.46
C LYS A 4 -31.91 -34.01 -73.97
N LEU A 5 -32.67 -35.00 -73.49
CA LEU A 5 -33.06 -35.12 -72.08
C LEU A 5 -31.92 -35.65 -71.19
N GLY A 6 -31.05 -36.53 -71.72
CA GLY A 6 -29.90 -37.05 -70.99
C GLY A 6 -28.85 -35.99 -70.65
N TYR A 7 -28.57 -35.07 -71.58
CA TYR A 7 -27.64 -33.96 -71.33
C TYR A 7 -28.19 -32.92 -70.36
N LEU A 8 -29.51 -32.68 -70.35
CA LEU A 8 -30.14 -31.77 -69.38
C LEU A 8 -30.10 -32.36 -67.96
N ALA A 9 -30.31 -33.68 -67.81
CA ALA A 9 -30.23 -34.35 -66.51
C ALA A 9 -28.80 -34.40 -65.96
N LEU A 10 -27.80 -34.61 -66.82
CA LEU A 10 -26.39 -34.55 -66.42
C LEU A 10 -25.98 -33.13 -66.02
N TRP A 11 -26.42 -32.10 -66.76
CA TRP A 11 -26.15 -30.69 -66.42
C TRP A 11 -26.84 -30.28 -65.12
N ILE A 12 -28.09 -30.69 -64.90
CA ILE A 12 -28.81 -30.41 -63.63
C ILE A 12 -28.16 -31.15 -62.47
N SER A 13 -27.68 -32.38 -62.64
CA SER A 13 -26.97 -33.11 -61.59
C SER A 13 -25.60 -32.51 -61.27
N THR A 14 -24.86 -31.99 -62.26
CA THR A 14 -23.57 -31.34 -62.02
C THR A 14 -23.76 -29.94 -61.44
N THR A 15 -24.80 -29.19 -61.83
CA THR A 15 -25.13 -27.92 -61.17
C THR A 15 -25.69 -28.12 -59.76
N CYS A 16 -26.44 -29.20 -59.48
CA CYS A 16 -26.92 -29.52 -58.13
C CYS A 16 -25.79 -30.03 -57.21
N LEU A 17 -24.83 -30.78 -57.74
CA LEU A 17 -23.64 -31.20 -56.99
C LEU A 17 -22.71 -30.02 -56.69
N VAL A 18 -22.59 -29.05 -57.60
CA VAL A 18 -21.81 -27.82 -57.37
C VAL A 18 -22.54 -26.83 -56.46
N SER A 19 -23.88 -26.83 -56.41
CA SER A 19 -24.64 -26.02 -55.44
C SER A 19 -24.69 -26.64 -54.04
N HIS A 20 -24.48 -27.95 -53.88
CA HIS A 20 -24.43 -28.63 -52.58
C HIS A 20 -23.03 -28.68 -51.94
N THR A 21 -21.98 -28.22 -52.64
CA THR A 21 -20.64 -27.97 -52.10
C THR A 21 -20.36 -26.48 -51.88
N LEU A 22 -21.40 -25.65 -51.80
CA LEU A 22 -21.35 -24.40 -51.04
C LEU A 22 -21.95 -24.71 -49.67
N VAL A 23 -21.23 -25.47 -48.86
CA VAL A 23 -21.37 -25.33 -47.41
C VAL A 23 -21.07 -23.86 -47.18
N ARG A 24 -22.11 -23.06 -46.94
CA ARG A 24 -21.97 -21.72 -46.41
C ARG A 24 -21.13 -21.94 -45.17
N ALA A 25 -19.86 -21.57 -45.19
CA ALA A 25 -18.96 -21.81 -44.09
C ALA A 25 -19.62 -21.15 -42.88
N GLU A 26 -20.11 -21.99 -41.96
CA GLU A 26 -20.82 -21.52 -40.77
C GLU A 26 -19.77 -20.85 -39.89
N ASP A 27 -20.15 -19.75 -39.24
CA ASP A 27 -19.24 -19.02 -38.37
C ASP A 27 -18.72 -19.98 -37.26
N PRO A 28 -17.39 -20.18 -37.16
CA PRO A 28 -16.81 -21.09 -36.18
C PRO A 28 -16.97 -20.63 -34.73
N TRP A 29 -17.57 -19.45 -34.49
CA TRP A 29 -17.85 -18.92 -33.15
C TRP A 29 -18.51 -19.93 -32.21
N SER A 30 -19.52 -20.68 -32.67
CA SER A 30 -20.25 -21.61 -31.80
C SER A 30 -19.37 -22.74 -31.27
N GLU A 31 -18.46 -23.27 -32.10
CA GLU A 31 -17.46 -24.25 -31.68
C GLU A 31 -16.47 -23.63 -30.68
N ALA A 32 -15.99 -22.42 -30.96
CA ALA A 32 -15.08 -21.70 -30.08
C ALA A 32 -15.71 -21.42 -28.71
N GLU A 33 -16.97 -20.98 -28.66
CA GLU A 33 -17.68 -20.67 -27.43
C GLU A 33 -17.80 -21.90 -26.51
N ILE A 34 -18.15 -23.07 -27.07
CA ILE A 34 -18.22 -24.32 -26.31
C ILE A 34 -16.85 -24.69 -25.72
N LEU A 35 -15.78 -24.50 -26.48
CA LEU A 35 -14.43 -24.76 -25.99
C LEU A 35 -14.01 -23.80 -24.87
N LEU A 36 -14.44 -22.53 -24.95
CA LEU A 36 -14.16 -21.50 -23.93
C LEU A 36 -14.96 -21.68 -22.64
N GLN A 37 -16.21 -22.18 -22.71
CA GLN A 37 -17.04 -22.42 -21.53
C GLN A 37 -16.49 -23.56 -20.65
N ASN A 38 -15.80 -24.52 -21.25
CA ASN A 38 -15.22 -25.66 -20.54
C ASN A 38 -13.86 -25.35 -19.90
N SER A 39 -13.24 -24.20 -20.22
CA SER A 39 -11.93 -23.84 -19.72
C SER A 39 -12.00 -22.75 -18.65
N VAL A 40 -11.05 -22.80 -17.71
CA VAL A 40 -10.91 -21.77 -16.68
C VAL A 40 -10.28 -20.53 -17.32
N LYS A 41 -11.00 -19.42 -17.31
CA LYS A 41 -10.55 -18.15 -17.90
C LYS A 41 -9.27 -17.63 -17.26
N ARG A 42 -9.21 -17.61 -15.92
CA ARG A 42 -8.04 -17.22 -15.12
C ARG A 42 -7.98 -18.04 -13.84
N SER A 43 -6.78 -18.40 -13.43
CA SER A 43 -6.53 -19.00 -12.12
C SER A 43 -6.18 -17.91 -11.11
N ASP A 44 -7.07 -17.67 -10.15
CA ASP A 44 -6.80 -16.76 -9.04
C ASP A 44 -6.00 -17.50 -7.94
N PRO A 45 -4.69 -17.23 -7.78
CA PRO A 45 -3.85 -17.92 -6.80
C PRO A 45 -4.32 -17.68 -5.35
N ILE A 46 -4.95 -16.53 -5.11
CA ILE A 46 -5.49 -16.12 -3.81
C ILE A 46 -6.66 -17.02 -3.38
N ALA A 47 -7.51 -17.41 -4.35
CA ALA A 47 -8.68 -18.24 -4.09
C ALA A 47 -8.32 -19.74 -4.06
N SER A 48 -7.26 -20.16 -4.77
CA SER A 48 -6.76 -21.53 -4.68
C SER A 48 -5.98 -21.77 -3.38
N SER A 49 -5.19 -20.80 -2.92
CA SER A 49 -4.41 -20.89 -1.68
C SER A 49 -5.26 -20.99 -0.42
N SER A 50 -6.51 -20.50 -0.44
CA SER A 50 -7.44 -20.65 0.68
C SER A 50 -7.93 -22.10 0.87
N LYS A 51 -7.81 -22.94 -0.17
CA LYS A 51 -8.22 -24.36 -0.17
C LYS A 51 -7.07 -25.30 0.21
N SER A 52 -5.82 -24.94 -0.09
CA SER A 52 -4.64 -25.74 0.25
C SER A 52 -4.25 -25.59 1.72
N PHE A 53 -3.96 -26.72 2.38
CA PHE A 53 -3.53 -26.79 3.78
C PHE A 53 -1.99 -26.88 3.83
N SER A 54 -1.29 -25.82 4.23
CA SER A 54 0.11 -25.92 4.66
C SER A 54 0.23 -25.51 6.13
N TYR A 55 0.99 -26.31 6.89
CA TYR A 55 1.21 -26.13 8.33
C TYR A 55 2.40 -25.20 8.64
N ASP A 56 2.94 -24.53 7.63
CA ASP A 56 4.17 -23.76 7.79
C ASP A 56 3.83 -22.36 8.31
N TYR A 57 4.03 -22.18 9.61
CA TYR A 57 3.89 -20.90 10.32
C TYR A 57 5.04 -19.93 10.03
N GLY A 58 6.04 -20.34 9.24
CA GLY A 58 6.90 -19.42 8.51
C GLY A 58 6.24 -19.18 7.16
N ALA A 59 5.64 -18.01 6.98
CA ALA A 59 5.14 -17.62 5.67
C ALA A 59 6.24 -17.85 4.62
N GLU A 60 6.02 -18.79 3.70
CA GLU A 60 6.50 -18.59 2.34
C GLU A 60 5.77 -17.33 1.86
N GLU A 61 6.28 -16.16 2.25
CA GLU A 61 5.96 -14.91 1.58
C GLU A 61 6.32 -15.17 0.13
N THR A 62 5.29 -15.40 -0.69
CA THR A 62 5.46 -15.58 -2.12
C THR A 62 6.13 -14.31 -2.62
N ASN A 63 7.44 -14.40 -2.87
CA ASN A 63 8.23 -13.25 -3.27
C ASN A 63 7.63 -12.67 -4.56
N LEU A 64 7.10 -11.45 -4.47
CA LEU A 64 6.58 -10.74 -5.63
C LEU A 64 7.76 -10.40 -6.54
N TYR A 65 7.82 -11.02 -7.72
CA TYR A 65 8.84 -10.70 -8.70
C TYR A 65 8.36 -9.52 -9.56
N ILE A 66 9.07 -8.40 -9.48
CA ILE A 66 8.75 -7.20 -10.26
C ILE A 66 9.94 -6.88 -11.18
N PRO A 67 9.73 -6.81 -12.51
CA PRO A 67 10.81 -6.47 -13.43
C PRO A 67 11.22 -5.00 -13.29
N MET A 68 12.52 -4.75 -13.19
CA MET A 68 13.10 -3.40 -13.16
C MET A 68 13.17 -2.77 -14.57
N ASP A 69 13.62 -3.56 -15.54
CA ASP A 69 13.87 -3.12 -16.91
C ASP A 69 12.75 -3.54 -17.86
N TYR A 70 12.54 -2.74 -18.91
CA TYR A 70 11.57 -3.03 -19.96
C TYR A 70 12.15 -2.74 -21.34
N SER A 71 12.11 -3.73 -22.23
CA SER A 71 12.41 -3.56 -23.65
C SER A 71 11.36 -4.26 -24.52
N LEU A 72 10.93 -3.57 -25.57
CA LEU A 72 9.90 -4.05 -26.48
C LEU A 72 10.36 -5.33 -27.22
N GLU A 73 11.61 -5.37 -27.69
CA GLU A 73 12.20 -6.55 -28.33
C GLU A 73 12.18 -7.80 -27.44
N ARG A 74 12.36 -7.64 -26.12
CA ARG A 74 12.33 -8.76 -25.18
C ARG A 74 10.92 -9.30 -25.06
N GLU A 75 9.92 -8.44 -24.97
CA GLU A 75 8.51 -8.85 -24.90
C GLU A 75 8.05 -9.52 -26.20
N GLU A 76 8.42 -8.98 -27.37
CA GLU A 76 8.14 -9.63 -28.66
C GLU A 76 8.79 -11.01 -28.75
N SER A 77 10.03 -11.15 -28.28
CA SER A 77 10.72 -12.44 -28.25
C SER A 77 10.06 -13.45 -27.31
N LYS A 78 9.56 -13.00 -26.15
CA LYS A 78 8.81 -13.86 -25.21
C LYS A 78 7.49 -14.31 -25.83
N TYR A 79 6.77 -13.38 -26.45
CA TYR A 79 5.52 -13.66 -27.14
C TYR A 79 5.71 -14.68 -28.28
N ALA A 80 6.75 -14.53 -29.11
CA ALA A 80 7.07 -15.49 -30.17
C ALA A 80 7.42 -16.88 -29.62
N LYS A 81 8.27 -16.96 -28.59
CA LYS A 81 8.66 -18.22 -27.94
C LYS A 81 7.48 -18.99 -27.36
N TYR A 82 6.49 -18.29 -26.82
CA TYR A 82 5.29 -18.92 -26.31
C TYR A 82 4.55 -19.69 -27.42
N TRP A 83 4.30 -19.06 -28.56
CA TRP A 83 3.59 -19.69 -29.67
C TRP A 83 4.35 -20.87 -30.29
N GLU A 84 5.68 -20.81 -30.29
CA GLU A 84 6.54 -21.89 -30.76
C GLU A 84 6.55 -23.09 -29.80
N ASN A 85 6.74 -22.87 -28.50
CA ASN A 85 7.13 -23.94 -27.56
C ASN A 85 6.10 -24.23 -26.46
N GLU A 86 5.37 -23.22 -25.97
CA GLU A 86 4.55 -23.32 -24.74
C GLU A 86 3.05 -23.41 -25.03
N ALA A 87 2.61 -22.93 -26.19
CA ALA A 87 1.21 -22.91 -26.57
C ALA A 87 0.66 -24.34 -26.77
N THR A 88 -0.33 -24.69 -25.94
CA THR A 88 -1.06 -25.96 -26.05
C THR A 88 -1.80 -26.09 -27.38
N ASP A 89 -1.96 -27.31 -27.89
CA ASP A 89 -2.72 -27.56 -29.13
C ASP A 89 -4.16 -27.04 -29.03
N TRP A 90 -4.75 -27.12 -27.84
CA TRP A 90 -6.04 -26.52 -27.54
C TRP A 90 -6.03 -25.00 -27.75
N ALA A 91 -5.06 -24.28 -27.17
CA ALA A 91 -4.97 -22.83 -27.29
C ALA A 91 -4.77 -22.40 -28.76
N LYS A 92 -3.95 -23.13 -29.52
CA LYS A 92 -3.76 -22.90 -30.96
C LYS A 92 -5.05 -23.08 -31.75
N LYS A 93 -5.80 -24.17 -31.50
CA LYS A 93 -7.08 -24.43 -32.16
C LYS A 93 -8.11 -23.36 -31.85
N VAL A 94 -8.30 -23.02 -30.57
CA VAL A 94 -9.26 -21.99 -30.14
C VAL A 94 -8.90 -20.63 -30.74
N TYR A 95 -7.62 -20.26 -30.69
CA TYR A 95 -7.14 -19.01 -31.27
C TYR A 95 -7.40 -18.94 -32.77
N GLN A 96 -7.16 -20.03 -33.51
CA GLN A 96 -7.43 -20.10 -34.95
C GLN A 96 -8.93 -19.91 -35.24
N LEU A 97 -9.82 -20.62 -34.53
CA LEU A 97 -11.27 -20.49 -34.73
C LEU A 97 -11.75 -19.06 -34.45
N LEU A 98 -11.27 -18.46 -33.36
CA LEU A 98 -11.60 -17.07 -33.03
C LEU A 98 -11.06 -16.08 -34.06
N TRP A 99 -9.84 -16.30 -34.55
CA TRP A 99 -9.22 -15.46 -35.57
C TRP A 99 -9.97 -15.54 -36.89
N GLU A 100 -10.39 -16.74 -37.31
CA GLU A 100 -11.22 -16.95 -38.50
C GLU A 100 -12.58 -16.26 -38.35
N SER A 101 -13.27 -16.48 -37.23
CA SER A 101 -14.55 -15.83 -36.90
C SER A 101 -14.45 -14.30 -36.93
N SER A 102 -13.45 -13.75 -36.25
CA SER A 102 -13.23 -12.31 -36.14
C SER A 102 -12.88 -11.67 -37.48
N ASN A 103 -11.99 -12.27 -38.29
CA ASN A 103 -11.48 -11.62 -39.51
C ASN A 103 -12.27 -11.92 -40.78
N HIS A 104 -12.90 -13.09 -40.89
CA HIS A 104 -13.66 -13.45 -42.10
C HIS A 104 -15.15 -13.12 -41.98
N TYR A 105 -15.71 -13.16 -40.78
CA TYR A 105 -17.14 -12.95 -40.54
C TYR A 105 -17.46 -11.66 -39.76
N ASP A 106 -16.44 -10.92 -39.32
CA ASP A 106 -16.57 -9.69 -38.53
C ASP A 106 -17.49 -9.87 -37.31
N ASN A 107 -17.39 -11.02 -36.64
CA ASN A 107 -18.17 -11.31 -35.45
C ASN A 107 -17.67 -10.48 -34.26
N PRO A 108 -18.49 -9.57 -33.68
CA PRO A 108 -18.06 -8.68 -32.59
C PRO A 108 -17.70 -9.45 -31.31
N GLN A 109 -18.37 -10.57 -31.01
CA GLN A 109 -18.11 -11.35 -29.80
C GLN A 109 -16.75 -12.04 -29.87
N ALA A 110 -16.42 -12.63 -31.03
CA ALA A 110 -15.11 -13.21 -31.29
C ALA A 110 -14.00 -12.17 -31.19
N THR A 111 -14.20 -10.99 -31.79
CA THR A 111 -13.25 -9.88 -31.72
C THR A 111 -13.04 -9.41 -30.27
N HIS A 112 -14.10 -9.28 -29.48
CA HIS A 112 -14.01 -8.87 -28.08
C HIS A 112 -13.26 -9.89 -27.21
N VAL A 113 -13.50 -11.19 -27.41
CA VAL A 113 -12.77 -12.25 -26.70
C VAL A 113 -11.30 -12.22 -27.08
N LEU A 114 -10.96 -12.10 -28.36
CA LEU A 114 -9.56 -11.97 -28.81
C LEU A 114 -8.87 -10.74 -28.22
N ALA A 115 -9.56 -9.60 -28.16
CA ALA A 115 -9.04 -8.38 -27.54
C ALA A 115 -8.72 -8.62 -26.06
N ASN A 116 -9.64 -9.24 -25.32
CA ASN A 116 -9.46 -9.53 -23.90
C ASN A 116 -8.39 -10.61 -23.62
N MET A 117 -8.25 -11.61 -24.50
CA MET A 117 -7.16 -12.59 -24.43
C MET A 117 -5.80 -11.91 -24.46
N HIS A 118 -5.57 -11.05 -25.46
CA HIS A 118 -4.30 -10.32 -25.58
C HIS A 118 -4.12 -9.24 -24.52
N LEU A 119 -5.21 -8.63 -24.03
CA LEU A 119 -5.13 -7.56 -23.04
C LEU A 119 -4.88 -8.09 -21.63
N TRP A 120 -5.62 -9.11 -21.22
CA TRP A 120 -5.64 -9.61 -19.85
C TRP A 120 -4.90 -10.93 -19.64
N SER A 121 -4.31 -11.49 -20.70
CA SER A 121 -3.70 -12.82 -20.69
C SER A 121 -4.70 -13.94 -20.35
N ASP A 122 -5.97 -13.78 -20.76
CA ASP A 122 -7.01 -14.79 -20.53
C ASP A 122 -6.60 -16.13 -21.16
N TYR A 123 -6.94 -17.24 -20.50
CA TYR A 123 -6.65 -18.61 -20.94
C TYR A 123 -5.16 -18.94 -21.08
N GLY A 124 -4.28 -18.14 -20.44
CA GLY A 124 -2.84 -18.35 -20.44
C GLY A 124 -2.15 -17.93 -21.74
N ILE A 125 -2.82 -17.16 -22.60
CA ILE A 125 -2.22 -16.53 -23.79
C ILE A 125 -1.42 -15.30 -23.33
N PRO A 126 -0.15 -15.10 -23.74
CA PRO A 126 0.65 -13.98 -23.27
C PRO A 126 0.09 -12.64 -23.71
N HIS A 127 0.26 -11.64 -22.85
CA HIS A 127 -0.17 -10.27 -23.09
C HIS A 127 0.48 -9.64 -24.33
N ASN A 128 -0.33 -9.03 -25.20
CA ASN A 128 0.14 -8.27 -26.35
C ASN A 128 -0.67 -6.97 -26.54
N LYS A 129 -0.01 -5.84 -26.30
CA LYS A 129 -0.61 -4.49 -26.32
C LYS A 129 -1.09 -4.06 -27.70
N THR A 130 -0.33 -4.35 -28.76
CA THR A 130 -0.63 -3.86 -30.11
C THR A 130 -1.83 -4.60 -30.68
N LEU A 131 -1.81 -5.93 -30.62
CA LEU A 131 -2.94 -6.77 -31.05
C LEU A 131 -4.20 -6.49 -30.22
N ALA A 132 -4.06 -6.31 -28.91
CA ALA A 132 -5.19 -5.94 -28.05
C ALA A 132 -5.84 -4.63 -28.51
N TYR A 133 -5.04 -3.60 -28.81
CA TYR A 133 -5.55 -2.33 -29.30
C TYR A 133 -6.20 -2.45 -30.68
N GLU A 134 -5.61 -3.20 -31.61
CA GLU A 134 -6.17 -3.43 -32.95
C GLU A 134 -7.55 -4.10 -32.88
N TYR A 135 -7.66 -5.21 -32.15
CA TYR A 135 -8.94 -5.90 -31.98
C TYR A 135 -9.95 -5.06 -31.19
N MET A 136 -9.52 -4.28 -30.20
CA MET A 136 -10.42 -3.40 -29.44
C MET A 136 -11.00 -2.28 -30.31
N ASN A 137 -10.21 -1.68 -31.22
CA ASN A 137 -10.74 -0.71 -32.17
C ASN A 137 -11.69 -1.36 -33.16
N LYS A 138 -11.33 -2.53 -33.72
CA LYS A 138 -12.21 -3.28 -34.60
C LYS A 138 -13.56 -3.57 -33.91
N TYR A 139 -13.53 -4.02 -32.66
CA TYR A 139 -14.74 -4.27 -31.88
C TYR A 139 -15.59 -3.01 -31.70
N ASN A 140 -14.95 -1.87 -31.42
CA ASN A 140 -15.66 -0.60 -31.24
C ASN A 140 -16.32 -0.10 -32.54
N GLU A 141 -15.67 -0.33 -33.69
CA GLU A 141 -16.24 -0.05 -35.02
C GLU A 141 -17.45 -0.95 -35.30
N LEU A 142 -17.35 -2.25 -35.04
CA LEU A 142 -18.45 -3.21 -35.25
C LEU A 142 -19.67 -2.92 -34.36
N THR A 143 -19.43 -2.45 -33.13
CA THR A 143 -20.49 -2.16 -32.16
C THR A 143 -21.03 -0.73 -32.24
N ASN A 144 -20.49 0.14 -33.11
CA ASN A 144 -20.90 1.54 -33.21
C ASN A 144 -20.92 2.28 -31.85
N PHE A 145 -19.88 2.09 -31.02
CA PHE A 145 -19.70 2.80 -29.73
C PHE A 145 -20.85 2.59 -28.73
N THR A 146 -21.40 1.37 -28.66
CA THR A 146 -22.47 1.02 -27.70
C THR A 146 -21.97 0.36 -26.43
N ASP A 147 -20.80 -0.28 -26.45
CA ASP A 147 -20.26 -0.99 -25.28
C ASP A 147 -19.44 -0.07 -24.38
N ALA A 148 -19.87 0.09 -23.13
CA ALA A 148 -19.27 1.02 -22.19
C ALA A 148 -17.90 0.55 -21.67
N ASP A 149 -17.68 -0.77 -21.53
CA ASP A 149 -16.44 -1.32 -20.99
C ASP A 149 -15.29 -1.17 -22.00
N ALA A 150 -15.51 -1.59 -23.25
CA ALA A 150 -14.54 -1.42 -24.32
C ALA A 150 -14.19 0.06 -24.54
N LEU A 151 -15.18 0.96 -24.47
CA LEU A 151 -14.95 2.40 -24.54
C LEU A 151 -14.10 2.93 -23.38
N PHE A 152 -14.34 2.47 -22.15
CA PHE A 152 -13.52 2.84 -20.99
C PHE A 152 -12.07 2.37 -21.15
N GLN A 153 -11.87 1.13 -21.60
CA GLN A 153 -10.55 0.58 -21.86
C GLN A 153 -9.82 1.35 -22.97
N LEU A 154 -10.49 1.64 -24.10
CA LEU A 154 -9.93 2.47 -25.18
C LEU A 154 -9.61 3.89 -24.70
N ALA A 155 -10.43 4.46 -23.82
CA ALA A 155 -10.17 5.77 -23.23
C ALA A 155 -8.84 5.78 -22.46
N VAL A 156 -8.59 4.73 -21.67
CA VAL A 156 -7.35 4.55 -20.91
C VAL A 156 -6.15 4.28 -21.84
N MET A 157 -6.33 3.46 -22.89
CA MET A 157 -5.28 3.21 -23.88
C MET A 157 -4.82 4.51 -24.54
N HIS A 158 -5.76 5.37 -24.98
CA HIS A 158 -5.44 6.66 -25.58
C HIS A 158 -4.87 7.68 -24.58
N SER A 159 -5.34 7.67 -23.33
CA SER A 159 -4.84 8.60 -22.31
C SER A 159 -3.43 8.27 -21.82
N THR A 160 -3.05 6.99 -21.85
CA THR A 160 -1.73 6.51 -21.39
C THR A 160 -0.76 6.26 -22.55
N GLY A 161 -1.24 6.21 -23.79
CA GLY A 161 -0.47 5.81 -24.97
C GLY A 161 0.04 4.35 -24.90
N LEU A 162 -0.56 3.51 -24.04
CA LEU A 162 -0.08 2.16 -23.70
C LEU A 162 1.43 2.12 -23.38
N PHE A 163 1.91 3.23 -22.77
CA PHE A 163 3.30 3.46 -22.38
C PHE A 163 4.32 3.44 -23.52
N GLY A 164 3.91 3.91 -24.69
CA GLY A 164 4.80 4.14 -25.83
C GLY A 164 4.57 3.22 -27.03
N THR A 165 3.56 2.37 -26.99
CA THR A 165 3.18 1.58 -28.18
C THR A 165 2.34 2.40 -29.16
N ILE A 166 1.63 3.43 -28.66
CA ILE A 166 0.72 4.29 -29.44
C ILE A 166 0.96 5.74 -29.02
N PRO A 167 0.87 6.72 -29.94
CA PRO A 167 0.89 8.12 -29.57
C PRO A 167 -0.21 8.46 -28.56
N MET A 168 0.16 9.16 -27.49
CA MET A 168 -0.77 9.62 -26.47
C MET A 168 -1.75 10.64 -27.06
N ASP A 169 -3.05 10.39 -26.92
CA ASP A 169 -4.12 11.31 -27.32
C ASP A 169 -5.11 11.49 -26.16
N PRO A 170 -4.85 12.45 -25.26
CA PRO A 170 -5.71 12.69 -24.11
C PRO A 170 -7.08 13.23 -24.50
N VAL A 171 -7.23 13.84 -25.68
CA VAL A 171 -8.49 14.43 -26.13
C VAL A 171 -9.43 13.33 -26.59
N LYS A 172 -8.94 12.39 -27.41
CA LYS A 172 -9.71 11.20 -27.80
C LYS A 172 -10.06 10.34 -26.59
N GLY A 173 -9.13 10.19 -25.65
CA GLY A 173 -9.38 9.54 -24.37
C GLY A 173 -10.55 10.19 -23.61
N LEU A 174 -10.55 11.52 -23.48
CA LEU A 174 -11.62 12.27 -22.80
C LEU A 174 -13.00 12.05 -23.45
N LEU A 175 -13.07 12.02 -24.79
CA LEU A 175 -14.32 11.77 -25.51
C LEU A 175 -14.87 10.36 -25.23
N TYR A 176 -14.00 9.35 -25.21
CA TYR A 176 -14.39 7.99 -24.89
C TYR A 176 -14.83 7.83 -23.43
N TYR A 177 -14.15 8.49 -22.48
CA TYR A 177 -14.64 8.53 -21.10
C TYR A 177 -16.05 9.13 -21.01
N GLN A 178 -16.30 10.25 -21.71
CA GLN A 178 -17.61 10.89 -21.70
C GLN A 178 -18.70 9.99 -22.32
N ARG A 179 -18.38 9.29 -23.41
CA ARG A 179 -19.30 8.33 -24.03
C ARG A 179 -19.58 7.15 -23.10
N SER A 180 -18.55 6.53 -22.53
CA SER A 180 -18.69 5.42 -21.58
C SER A 180 -19.49 5.83 -20.33
N ALA A 181 -19.24 7.02 -19.78
CA ALA A 181 -20.02 7.56 -18.67
C ALA A 181 -21.48 7.81 -19.03
N SER A 182 -21.78 8.24 -20.26
CA SER A 182 -23.17 8.40 -20.74
C SER A 182 -23.93 7.08 -20.88
N LEU A 183 -23.21 5.97 -21.09
CA LEU A 183 -23.76 4.62 -21.12
C LEU A 183 -23.95 4.04 -19.71
N GLY A 184 -23.46 4.72 -18.67
CA GLY A 184 -23.68 4.36 -17.27
C GLY A 184 -22.51 3.68 -16.57
N ASP A 185 -21.33 3.57 -17.18
CA ASP A 185 -20.16 2.97 -16.53
C ASP A 185 -19.67 3.83 -15.35
N ILE A 186 -19.68 3.24 -14.15
CA ILE A 186 -19.26 3.87 -12.89
C ILE A 186 -17.78 4.28 -12.97
N ARG A 187 -16.95 3.44 -13.58
CA ARG A 187 -15.49 3.64 -13.68
C ARG A 187 -15.16 4.87 -14.53
N ALA A 188 -15.86 5.02 -15.66
CA ALA A 188 -15.72 6.17 -16.53
C ALA A 188 -16.22 7.46 -15.86
N LYS A 189 -17.37 7.40 -15.16
CA LYS A 189 -17.87 8.54 -14.37
C LYS A 189 -16.86 8.96 -13.29
N GLN A 190 -16.26 8.00 -12.59
CA GLN A 190 -15.27 8.27 -11.56
C GLN A 190 -13.99 8.89 -12.13
N ALA A 191 -13.48 8.35 -13.24
CA ALA A 191 -12.32 8.92 -13.94
C ALA A 191 -12.59 10.37 -14.38
N LEU A 192 -13.78 10.67 -14.92
CA LEU A 192 -14.16 12.05 -15.25
C LEU A 192 -14.29 12.94 -14.00
N ALA A 193 -14.90 12.44 -12.94
CA ALA A 193 -15.04 13.18 -11.67
C ALA A 193 -13.66 13.55 -11.12
N TYR A 194 -12.71 12.60 -11.13
CA TYR A 194 -11.34 12.83 -10.71
C TYR A 194 -10.63 13.86 -11.60
N ARG A 195 -10.80 13.78 -12.92
CA ARG A 195 -10.23 14.77 -13.86
C ARG A 195 -10.76 16.18 -13.61
N TYR A 196 -12.07 16.36 -13.42
CA TYR A 196 -12.65 17.66 -13.08
C TYR A 196 -12.23 18.16 -11.70
N TYR A 197 -12.09 17.26 -10.73
CA TYR A 197 -11.65 17.60 -9.36
C TYR A 197 -10.19 18.08 -9.34
N SER A 198 -9.30 17.34 -10.01
CA SER A 198 -7.85 17.58 -10.02
C SER A 198 -7.36 18.53 -11.11
N GLY A 199 -8.18 18.79 -12.13
CA GLY A 199 -7.83 19.63 -13.28
C GLY A 199 -6.88 18.94 -14.27
N ILE A 200 -7.03 17.62 -14.49
CA ILE A 200 -6.19 16.85 -15.43
C ILE A 200 -6.78 16.88 -16.84
N ASN A 201 -6.09 17.54 -17.78
CA ASN A 201 -6.51 17.72 -19.18
C ASN A 201 -7.87 18.44 -19.36
N VAL A 202 -8.45 18.94 -18.27
CA VAL A 202 -9.68 19.74 -18.22
C VAL A 202 -9.52 20.83 -17.17
N PRO A 203 -10.19 22.00 -17.31
CA PRO A 203 -10.20 23.00 -16.26
C PRO A 203 -10.85 22.43 -14.99
N ARG A 204 -10.31 22.80 -13.82
CA ARG A 204 -10.83 22.38 -12.52
C ARG A 204 -12.26 22.91 -12.32
N ASP A 205 -13.20 22.01 -12.05
CA ASP A 205 -14.61 22.32 -11.83
C ASP A 205 -15.16 21.43 -10.71
N CYS A 206 -15.25 21.98 -9.50
CA CYS A 206 -15.68 21.24 -8.32
C CYS A 206 -17.16 20.82 -8.42
N ASN A 207 -18.01 21.61 -9.08
CA ASN A 207 -19.44 21.34 -9.12
C ASN A 207 -19.74 20.14 -10.00
N LYS A 208 -19.09 20.04 -11.17
CA LYS A 208 -19.20 18.86 -12.03
C LYS A 208 -18.64 17.61 -11.35
N ALA A 209 -17.50 17.73 -10.69
CA ALA A 209 -16.90 16.62 -9.94
C ALA A 209 -17.85 16.14 -8.83
N LEU A 210 -18.43 17.06 -8.05
CA LEU A 210 -19.38 16.74 -6.99
C LEU A 210 -20.63 16.04 -7.52
N LEU A 211 -21.19 16.51 -8.65
CA LEU A 211 -22.37 15.89 -9.26
C LEU A 211 -22.10 14.43 -9.66
N LEU A 212 -20.97 14.17 -10.32
CA LEU A 212 -20.58 12.81 -10.73
C LEU A 212 -20.29 11.92 -9.52
N TYR A 213 -19.52 12.41 -8.54
CA TYR A 213 -19.24 11.63 -7.33
C TYR A 213 -20.49 11.33 -6.52
N ARG A 214 -21.43 12.28 -6.43
CA ARG A 214 -22.72 12.05 -5.77
C ARG A 214 -23.53 10.99 -6.49
N GLU A 215 -23.61 11.03 -7.82
CA GLU A 215 -24.32 10.03 -8.61
C GLU A 215 -23.75 8.61 -8.40
N ILE A 216 -22.42 8.48 -8.40
CA ILE A 216 -21.75 7.21 -8.12
C ILE A 216 -22.05 6.76 -6.68
N ALA A 217 -21.92 7.67 -5.71
CA ALA A 217 -22.17 7.35 -4.31
C ALA A 217 -23.62 6.89 -4.07
N ASP A 218 -24.60 7.51 -4.74
CA ASP A 218 -26.00 7.10 -4.69
C ASP A 218 -26.19 5.72 -5.33
N GLN A 219 -25.54 5.43 -6.45
CA GLN A 219 -25.58 4.10 -7.09
C GLN A 219 -24.99 3.02 -6.17
N VAL A 220 -23.84 3.29 -5.56
CA VAL A 220 -23.19 2.40 -4.58
C VAL A 220 -24.07 2.21 -3.34
N ARG A 221 -24.67 3.28 -2.79
CA ARG A 221 -25.58 3.15 -1.64
C ARG A 221 -26.77 2.25 -1.98
N ASN A 222 -27.31 2.36 -3.20
CA ASN A 222 -28.46 1.59 -3.67
C ASN A 222 -28.12 0.12 -3.98
N SER A 223 -26.86 -0.25 -4.20
CA SER A 223 -26.48 -1.66 -4.38
C SER A 223 -26.51 -2.45 -3.08
N TYR A 224 -26.45 -1.79 -1.92
CA TYR A 224 -26.54 -2.44 -0.61
C TYR A 224 -27.98 -2.48 -0.08
N SER A 225 -28.38 -3.65 0.43
CA SER A 225 -29.62 -3.78 1.18
C SER A 225 -29.59 -2.97 2.48
N ASP A 226 -30.75 -2.54 2.97
CA ASP A 226 -30.82 -1.80 4.25
C ASP A 226 -30.31 -2.62 5.44
N GLN A 227 -30.47 -3.95 5.42
CA GLN A 227 -29.92 -4.81 6.46
C GLN A 227 -28.38 -4.77 6.48
N GLN A 228 -27.74 -4.86 5.30
CA GLN A 228 -26.28 -4.76 5.19
C GLN A 228 -25.77 -3.36 5.57
N TRP A 229 -26.50 -2.32 5.20
CA TRP A 229 -26.10 -0.95 5.49
C TRP A 229 -26.25 -0.57 6.97
N GLU A 230 -27.35 -1.02 7.61
CA GLU A 230 -27.70 -0.59 8.96
C GLU A 230 -27.23 -1.54 10.06
N VAL A 231 -27.23 -2.85 9.83
CA VAL A 231 -26.95 -3.85 10.87
C VAL A 231 -25.47 -4.23 10.89
N ALA A 232 -24.98 -4.77 9.77
CA ALA A 232 -23.60 -5.21 9.64
C ALA A 232 -23.15 -5.05 8.18
N PHE A 233 -22.20 -4.14 7.97
CA PHE A 233 -21.61 -3.93 6.64
C PHE A 233 -20.79 -5.17 6.25
N PRO A 234 -21.00 -5.74 5.05
CA PRO A 234 -20.29 -6.94 4.63
C PRO A 234 -18.79 -6.67 4.60
N TYR A 235 -18.02 -7.52 5.26
CA TYR A 235 -16.57 -7.44 5.18
C TYR A 235 -16.13 -7.99 3.83
N VAL A 236 -15.35 -7.21 3.08
CA VAL A 236 -14.72 -7.64 1.83
C VAL A 236 -13.23 -7.34 1.90
N GLU A 237 -12.44 -8.21 1.27
CA GLU A 237 -10.99 -8.07 1.18
C GLU A 237 -10.63 -6.82 0.36
N SER A 238 -9.95 -5.86 0.97
CA SER A 238 -9.43 -4.69 0.26
C SER A 238 -8.03 -4.95 -0.31
N TYR A 239 -7.84 -4.65 -1.59
CA TYR A 239 -6.57 -4.72 -2.33
C TYR A 239 -6.05 -3.33 -2.72
N SER A 240 -6.66 -2.25 -2.20
CA SER A 240 -6.10 -0.90 -2.20
C SER A 240 -4.85 -0.82 -1.30
N VAL A 241 -3.74 -1.37 -1.79
CA VAL A 241 -2.43 -1.39 -1.15
C VAL A 241 -1.37 -0.92 -2.15
N ARG A 242 -0.35 -0.22 -1.66
CA ARG A 242 0.80 0.17 -2.48
C ARG A 242 1.76 -1.01 -2.55
N ILE A 243 2.06 -1.47 -3.76
CA ILE A 243 3.04 -2.55 -3.99
C ILE A 243 4.38 -2.33 -3.26
N PRO A 244 5.00 -1.13 -3.29
CA PRO A 244 6.30 -0.95 -2.62
C PRO A 244 6.26 -1.11 -1.10
N ASP A 245 5.08 -1.08 -0.47
CA ASP A 245 4.97 -1.24 0.99
C ASP A 245 5.16 -2.70 1.45
N PHE A 246 5.21 -3.67 0.53
CA PHE A 246 5.50 -5.08 0.86
C PHE A 246 7.00 -5.36 1.10
N SER A 247 7.89 -4.62 0.45
CA SER A 247 9.34 -4.78 0.66
C SER A 247 9.82 -3.90 1.82
N GLU A 248 9.84 -2.58 1.64
CA GLU A 248 10.32 -1.63 2.65
C GLU A 248 9.69 -0.23 2.55
N GLY A 249 8.71 -0.04 1.66
CA GLY A 249 8.14 1.27 1.30
C GLY A 249 8.91 1.95 0.16
N LEU A 250 8.33 3.03 -0.37
CA LEU A 250 8.82 3.67 -1.61
C LEU A 250 10.24 4.28 -1.50
N LEU A 251 10.59 4.81 -0.33
CA LEU A 251 11.93 5.37 -0.03
C LEU A 251 12.77 4.47 0.88
N GLY A 252 12.27 3.27 1.21
CA GLY A 252 12.86 2.37 2.20
C GLY A 252 12.40 2.63 3.64
N ARG A 253 12.75 1.67 4.50
CA ARG A 253 12.24 1.57 5.87
C ARG A 253 12.64 2.78 6.71
N SER A 254 11.69 3.30 7.48
CA SER A 254 11.88 4.42 8.45
C SER A 254 12.27 5.78 7.86
N LEU A 255 12.52 5.88 6.55
CA LEU A 255 12.70 7.13 5.82
C LEU A 255 11.40 7.63 5.18
N SER A 256 10.56 6.69 4.73
CA SER A 256 9.20 6.98 4.25
C SER A 256 8.41 7.76 5.31
N SER A 257 7.80 8.85 4.87
CA SER A 257 6.97 9.71 5.71
C SER A 257 5.52 9.21 5.79
N MET A 258 5.10 8.44 4.80
CA MET A 258 3.80 7.78 4.78
C MET A 258 3.81 6.55 5.70
N ARG A 259 2.66 6.28 6.33
CA ARG A 259 2.46 4.98 7.00
C ARG A 259 2.33 3.90 5.95
N LEU A 260 2.86 2.71 6.24
CA LEU A 260 2.66 1.53 5.40
C LEU A 260 1.15 1.25 5.21
N SER A 261 0.76 0.97 3.97
CA SER A 261 -0.63 0.66 3.60
C SER A 261 -1.00 -0.80 3.88
N THR A 262 -0.03 -1.65 4.22
CA THR A 262 -0.21 -3.07 4.50
C THR A 262 -0.95 -3.29 5.84
N ARG A 263 -2.26 -3.56 5.76
CA ARG A 263 -3.12 -3.79 6.94
C ARG A 263 -3.43 -5.27 7.22
N ARG A 264 -3.34 -6.13 6.20
CA ARG A 264 -3.76 -7.55 6.21
C ARG A 264 -2.60 -8.51 5.96
N MET A 265 -1.44 -8.27 6.57
CA MET A 265 -0.36 -9.26 6.60
C MET A 265 -0.69 -10.35 7.61
N ALA A 266 -0.07 -11.52 7.47
CA ALA A 266 -0.22 -12.63 8.40
C ALA A 266 0.06 -12.13 9.83
N SER A 267 -0.84 -12.45 10.75
CA SER A 267 -0.73 -11.96 12.11
C SER A 267 0.44 -12.64 12.80
N ALA A 268 1.54 -11.90 12.96
CA ALA A 268 2.66 -12.36 13.75
C ALA A 268 2.33 -12.26 15.24
N ARG A 269 2.79 -13.24 16.02
CA ARG A 269 2.73 -13.21 17.49
C ARG A 269 3.33 -11.87 17.95
N PRO A 270 2.65 -11.11 18.84
CA PRO A 270 3.27 -9.95 19.45
C PRO A 270 4.53 -10.42 20.18
N ASP A 271 5.65 -9.76 19.91
CA ASP A 271 6.91 -10.09 20.56
C ASP A 271 6.72 -10.00 22.08
N ILE A 272 6.74 -11.15 22.74
CA ILE A 272 6.30 -11.41 24.13
C ILE A 272 7.04 -10.50 25.13
N THR A 273 8.14 -9.89 24.70
CA THR A 273 9.02 -9.07 25.53
C THR A 273 8.50 -7.66 25.86
N SER A 274 7.46 -7.10 25.22
CA SER A 274 7.21 -5.65 25.34
C SER A 274 5.75 -5.23 25.63
N SER A 275 5.52 -4.65 26.81
CA SER A 275 4.37 -3.81 27.18
C SER A 275 2.96 -4.40 27.32
N PHE A 276 2.57 -5.42 26.54
CA PHE A 276 1.20 -5.97 26.56
C PHE A 276 1.02 -6.98 27.71
N LEU A 277 1.94 -7.94 27.83
CA LEU A 277 1.94 -8.88 28.95
C LEU A 277 2.23 -8.20 30.29
N THR A 278 3.08 -7.17 30.31
CA THR A 278 3.32 -6.37 31.52
C THR A 278 2.07 -5.62 31.97
N LYS A 279 1.21 -5.17 31.04
CA LYS A 279 -0.12 -4.61 31.39
C LYS A 279 -1.09 -5.67 31.88
N MET A 280 -1.08 -6.87 31.29
CA MET A 280 -1.96 -7.97 31.70
C MET A 280 -1.57 -8.54 33.06
N ASN A 281 -0.29 -8.51 33.42
CA ASN A 281 0.23 -8.96 34.72
C ASN A 281 0.36 -7.82 35.76
N GLY A 282 -0.37 -6.71 35.60
CA GLY A 282 -0.44 -5.65 36.61
C GLY A 282 0.85 -4.84 36.83
N GLY A 283 1.74 -4.79 35.84
CA GLY A 283 3.00 -4.05 35.88
C GLY A 283 4.23 -4.88 36.26
N ASN A 284 4.07 -6.17 36.59
CA ASN A 284 5.19 -7.07 36.84
C ASN A 284 5.77 -7.58 35.50
N VAL A 285 7.04 -7.27 35.27
CA VAL A 285 7.79 -7.84 34.13
C VAL A 285 8.16 -9.27 34.50
N VAL A 286 7.41 -10.24 33.99
CA VAL A 286 7.84 -11.63 33.97
C VAL A 286 8.74 -11.79 32.74
N LEU A 287 10.04 -11.62 32.93
CA LEU A 287 11.02 -11.99 31.90
C LEU A 287 11.14 -13.52 31.91
N GLN A 288 10.36 -14.21 31.09
CA GLN A 288 10.61 -15.62 30.80
C GLN A 288 11.59 -15.68 29.62
N PHE A 289 12.88 -15.75 29.95
CA PHE A 289 13.94 -15.90 28.96
C PHE A 289 13.94 -17.33 28.42
N GLY A 290 13.29 -17.54 27.28
CA GLY A 290 13.56 -18.70 26.42
C GLY A 290 14.76 -18.40 25.53
N LEU A 291 15.95 -18.85 25.92
CA LEU A 291 17.11 -18.92 25.02
C LEU A 291 16.84 -20.00 23.96
N GLY A 292 16.16 -19.64 22.87
CA GLY A 292 15.94 -20.52 21.72
C GLY A 292 17.21 -20.74 20.91
N SER A 293 17.98 -21.77 21.27
CA SER A 293 18.96 -22.36 20.35
C SER A 293 18.25 -23.23 19.32
N SER A 294 18.67 -23.07 18.07
CA SER A 294 18.45 -23.93 16.90
C SER A 294 18.17 -25.41 17.18
N GLY A 295 17.28 -25.98 16.37
CA GLY A 295 17.33 -27.41 16.02
C GLY A 295 16.10 -28.17 16.49
N GLY A 296 15.29 -28.63 15.54
CA GLY A 296 14.11 -29.42 15.82
C GLY A 296 14.42 -30.75 16.50
N ALA A 297 13.51 -31.15 17.38
CA ALA A 297 13.11 -32.54 17.59
C ALA A 297 11.89 -32.50 18.52
N PHE A 298 10.85 -33.21 18.11
CA PHE A 298 9.70 -33.56 18.93
C PHE A 298 10.13 -34.05 20.32
N ALA A 299 9.64 -33.40 21.38
CA ALA A 299 9.53 -33.97 22.72
C ALA A 299 8.18 -33.55 23.33
N PRO A 300 7.46 -34.43 24.05
CA PRO A 300 6.08 -34.18 24.45
C PRO A 300 5.96 -33.70 25.90
N ASN A 301 5.00 -32.79 26.12
CA ASN A 301 4.35 -32.45 27.39
C ASN A 301 5.21 -31.76 28.45
N THR A 302 5.25 -30.42 28.38
CA THR A 302 5.36 -29.54 29.55
C THR A 302 4.40 -28.36 29.36
N ASP A 303 3.79 -27.87 30.44
CA ASP A 303 2.65 -26.94 30.47
C ASP A 303 2.78 -25.65 29.62
N GLU A 304 4.00 -25.28 29.20
CA GLU A 304 4.25 -24.18 28.25
C GLU A 304 3.61 -24.41 26.85
N ASP A 305 3.41 -25.66 26.43
CA ASP A 305 2.81 -25.99 25.11
C ASP A 305 1.30 -25.68 25.03
N ASN A 306 0.59 -25.66 26.16
CA ASN A 306 -0.87 -25.48 26.19
C ASN A 306 -1.28 -24.00 26.20
N GLU A 307 -0.48 -23.13 26.83
CA GLU A 307 -0.74 -21.68 26.86
C GLU A 307 -0.58 -21.05 25.46
N ASP A 308 0.44 -21.48 24.73
CA ASP A 308 0.75 -20.98 23.39
C ASP A 308 -0.24 -21.48 22.33
N ARG A 309 -0.80 -22.67 22.53
CA ARG A 309 -1.75 -23.29 21.59
C ARG A 309 -3.01 -22.45 21.37
N LEU A 310 -3.59 -21.83 22.40
CA LEU A 310 -4.78 -20.99 22.24
C LEU A 310 -4.49 -19.70 21.48
N VAL A 311 -3.28 -19.15 21.62
CA VAL A 311 -2.82 -17.96 20.91
C VAL A 311 -2.72 -18.26 19.41
N ASP A 312 -2.07 -19.37 19.07
CA ASP A 312 -1.87 -19.78 17.69
C ASP A 312 -3.20 -20.10 16.99
N ILE A 313 -4.08 -20.81 17.70
CA ILE A 313 -5.44 -21.11 17.24
C ILE A 313 -6.25 -19.82 17.01
N PHE A 314 -6.13 -18.82 17.89
CA PHE A 314 -6.83 -17.55 17.69
C PHE A 314 -6.32 -16.82 16.44
N PHE A 315 -5.00 -16.73 16.27
CA PHE A 315 -4.42 -16.04 15.11
C PHE A 315 -4.70 -16.76 13.79
N THR A 316 -4.69 -18.10 13.77
CA THR A 316 -5.14 -18.86 12.59
C THR A 316 -6.61 -18.64 12.27
N ALA A 317 -7.50 -18.72 13.28
CA ALA A 317 -8.92 -18.41 13.08
C ALA A 317 -9.11 -16.99 12.53
N TRP A 318 -8.33 -16.04 13.04
CA TRP A 318 -8.43 -14.63 12.66
C TRP A 318 -7.93 -14.38 11.24
N ASP A 319 -6.81 -14.99 10.85
CA ASP A 319 -6.25 -14.86 9.51
C ASP A 319 -7.11 -15.61 8.48
N ASP A 320 -7.66 -16.79 8.82
CA ASP A 320 -8.62 -17.50 7.98
C ASP A 320 -9.94 -16.70 7.83
N TYR A 321 -10.40 -16.02 8.89
CA TYR A 321 -11.62 -15.19 8.84
C TYR A 321 -11.43 -13.93 7.99
N LYS A 322 -10.33 -13.19 8.17
CA LYS A 322 -10.08 -11.93 7.47
C LYS A 322 -9.46 -12.07 6.09
N GLY A 323 -8.71 -13.15 5.85
CA GLY A 323 -7.83 -13.31 4.70
C GLY A 323 -6.61 -12.37 4.76
N THR A 324 -5.49 -12.85 4.25
CA THR A 324 -4.30 -12.03 3.98
C THR A 324 -4.31 -11.54 2.53
N TYR A 325 -3.25 -10.88 2.08
CA TYR A 325 -3.12 -10.52 0.66
C TYR A 325 -2.81 -11.73 -0.24
N THR A 326 -2.01 -12.68 0.25
CA THR A 326 -1.60 -13.89 -0.48
C THR A 326 -2.61 -15.03 -0.33
N ARG A 327 -3.31 -15.10 0.80
CA ARG A 327 -4.29 -16.14 1.12
C ARG A 327 -5.68 -15.56 1.29
N GLY A 328 -6.62 -16.01 0.44
CA GLY A 328 -8.01 -15.59 0.54
C GLY A 328 -8.69 -16.10 1.82
N ARG A 329 -9.76 -15.42 2.24
CA ARG A 329 -10.58 -15.79 3.41
C ARG A 329 -11.21 -17.18 3.25
N ASN A 330 -11.29 -17.90 4.36
CA ASN A 330 -12.02 -19.16 4.49
C ASN A 330 -12.81 -19.17 5.82
N CYS A 331 -14.02 -18.61 5.79
CA CYS A 331 -14.85 -18.43 6.98
C CYS A 331 -15.39 -19.74 7.55
N GLU A 332 -15.66 -20.75 6.70
CA GLU A 332 -16.14 -22.06 7.15
C GLU A 332 -15.10 -22.75 8.03
N ARG A 333 -13.85 -22.78 7.56
CA ARG A 333 -12.72 -23.31 8.31
C ARG A 333 -12.49 -22.54 9.62
N ALA A 334 -12.53 -21.20 9.57
CA ALA A 334 -12.40 -20.37 10.77
C ALA A 334 -13.49 -20.71 11.81
N ARG A 335 -14.75 -20.87 11.37
CA ARG A 335 -15.86 -21.27 12.24
C ARG A 335 -15.64 -22.65 12.85
N GLU A 336 -15.26 -23.64 12.05
CA GLU A 336 -15.01 -25.02 12.53
C GLU A 336 -13.91 -25.07 13.58
N LEU A 337 -12.83 -24.33 13.35
CA LEU A 337 -11.72 -24.21 14.29
C LEU A 337 -12.17 -23.56 15.60
N LEU A 338 -12.95 -22.48 15.54
CA LEU A 338 -13.50 -21.82 16.72
C LEU A 338 -14.51 -22.70 17.48
N GLU A 339 -15.37 -23.43 16.79
CA GLU A 339 -16.28 -24.39 17.44
C GLU A 339 -15.52 -25.52 18.14
N PHE A 340 -14.44 -25.99 17.52
CA PHE A 340 -13.54 -26.96 18.15
C PHE A 340 -12.94 -26.39 19.43
N THR A 341 -12.45 -25.14 19.42
CA THR A 341 -11.95 -24.51 20.66
C THR A 341 -13.00 -24.41 21.74
N TYR A 342 -14.24 -24.08 21.38
CA TYR A 342 -15.33 -23.96 22.35
C TYR A 342 -15.60 -25.31 23.02
N ARG A 343 -15.65 -26.41 22.26
CA ARG A 343 -15.96 -27.75 22.78
C ARG A 343 -14.88 -28.27 23.72
N GLU A 344 -13.61 -28.03 23.39
CA GLU A 344 -12.49 -28.56 24.18
C GLU A 344 -12.23 -27.71 25.44
N TYR A 345 -12.27 -26.39 25.33
CA TYR A 345 -11.74 -25.49 26.37
C TYR A 345 -12.79 -24.88 27.32
N ASP A 346 -14.10 -24.90 27.02
CA ASP A 346 -15.12 -24.22 27.86
C ASP A 346 -15.25 -24.82 29.27
N ALA A 347 -14.96 -26.11 29.44
CA ALA A 347 -15.02 -26.79 30.74
C ALA A 347 -13.89 -26.33 31.69
N ASP A 348 -12.72 -25.99 31.12
CA ASP A 348 -11.50 -25.74 31.87
C ASP A 348 -11.24 -24.23 32.11
N VAL A 349 -12.18 -23.35 31.75
CA VAL A 349 -12.03 -21.89 31.84
C VAL A 349 -11.67 -21.39 33.24
N SER A 350 -12.13 -22.08 34.29
CA SER A 350 -11.80 -21.74 35.69
C SER A 350 -10.34 -22.06 36.06
N LEU A 351 -9.71 -22.98 35.33
CA LEU A 351 -8.33 -23.44 35.53
C LEU A 351 -7.32 -22.64 34.69
N MET A 352 -7.79 -21.83 33.73
CA MET A 352 -6.94 -21.07 32.82
C MET A 352 -6.33 -19.82 33.48
N ASP A 353 -5.08 -19.55 33.12
CA ASP A 353 -4.40 -18.29 33.40
C ASP A 353 -4.97 -17.11 32.60
N ASN A 354 -4.62 -15.90 33.00
CA ASN A 354 -5.17 -14.66 32.44
C ASN A 354 -4.95 -14.52 30.93
N LEU A 355 -3.82 -14.98 30.40
CA LEU A 355 -3.46 -14.86 28.99
C LEU A 355 -4.26 -15.85 28.11
N PRO A 356 -4.23 -17.19 28.36
CA PRO A 356 -5.11 -18.14 27.66
C PRO A 356 -6.59 -17.76 27.77
N LYS A 357 -7.03 -17.32 28.94
CA LYS A 357 -8.41 -16.88 29.18
C LYS A 357 -8.80 -15.65 28.36
N PHE A 358 -7.88 -14.71 28.19
CA PHE A 358 -8.07 -13.57 27.30
C PHE A 358 -8.27 -14.02 25.85
N PHE A 359 -7.36 -14.84 25.31
CA PHE A 359 -7.47 -15.32 23.92
C PHE A 359 -8.69 -16.23 23.71
N TYR A 360 -9.05 -17.04 24.69
CA TYR A 360 -10.28 -17.83 24.67
C TYR A 360 -11.53 -16.93 24.59
N GLY A 361 -11.61 -15.87 25.41
CA GLY A 361 -12.67 -14.87 25.29
C GLY A 361 -12.70 -14.19 23.91
N ARG A 362 -11.54 -13.97 23.30
CA ARG A 362 -11.45 -13.42 21.92
C ARG A 362 -11.89 -14.42 20.85
N CYS A 363 -11.65 -15.72 21.04
CA CYS A 363 -12.21 -16.77 20.19
C CYS A 363 -13.74 -16.78 20.27
N LEU A 364 -14.30 -16.69 21.48
CA LEU A 364 -15.76 -16.60 21.68
C LEU A 364 -16.37 -15.34 21.06
N ASP A 365 -15.70 -14.19 21.20
CA ASP A 365 -16.10 -12.94 20.51
C ASP A 365 -16.20 -13.15 19.00
N LEU A 366 -15.16 -13.76 18.41
CA LEU A 366 -15.10 -14.00 16.97
C LEU A 366 -16.16 -15.01 16.52
N LEU A 367 -16.35 -16.09 17.28
CA LEU A 367 -17.38 -17.10 16.99
C LEU A 367 -18.78 -16.51 17.05
N GLY A 368 -19.09 -15.75 18.11
CA GLY A 368 -20.35 -15.05 18.25
C GLY A 368 -20.59 -14.05 17.12
N HIS A 369 -19.53 -13.35 16.69
CA HIS A 369 -19.58 -12.44 15.55
C HIS A 369 -19.91 -13.17 14.23
N VAL A 370 -19.25 -14.30 13.96
CA VAL A 370 -19.50 -15.12 12.75
C VAL A 370 -20.95 -15.61 12.70
N TYR A 371 -21.51 -16.08 13.82
CA TYR A 371 -22.92 -16.47 13.87
C TYR A 371 -23.90 -15.31 13.71
N PHE A 372 -23.52 -14.12 14.20
CA PHE A 372 -24.31 -12.90 14.04
C PHE A 372 -24.32 -12.40 12.60
N THR A 373 -23.16 -12.35 11.94
CA THR A 373 -23.04 -11.90 10.55
C THR A 373 -23.55 -12.95 9.56
N GLY A 374 -23.49 -14.24 9.93
CA GLY A 374 -23.84 -15.36 9.05
C GLY A 374 -22.76 -15.65 7.99
N GLU A 375 -21.53 -15.17 8.18
CA GLU A 375 -20.45 -15.37 7.21
C GLU A 375 -19.94 -16.81 7.23
N GLY A 376 -20.07 -17.54 6.12
CA GLY A 376 -19.76 -18.97 6.05
C GLY A 376 -20.88 -19.86 6.59
N LEU A 377 -22.11 -19.33 6.67
CA LEU A 377 -23.34 -20.06 7.01
C LEU A 377 -24.44 -19.71 5.97
N ASP A 378 -25.41 -20.60 5.80
CA ASP A 378 -26.57 -20.34 4.94
C ASP A 378 -27.49 -19.23 5.49
N SER A 379 -27.52 -19.08 6.82
CA SER A 379 -28.29 -18.04 7.51
C SER A 379 -27.67 -17.69 8.88
N PRO A 380 -27.84 -16.44 9.36
CA PRO A 380 -27.34 -16.03 10.66
C PRO A 380 -28.16 -16.67 11.81
N ASN A 381 -27.47 -17.11 12.87
CA ASN A 381 -28.09 -17.70 14.06
C ASN A 381 -27.90 -16.78 15.27
N ILE A 382 -28.92 -15.97 15.54
CA ILE A 382 -28.89 -14.91 16.56
C ILE A 382 -28.89 -15.48 17.98
N GLU A 383 -29.57 -16.60 18.22
CA GLU A 383 -29.64 -17.21 19.54
C GLU A 383 -28.28 -17.77 19.98
N LEU A 384 -27.60 -18.48 19.07
CA LEU A 384 -26.25 -18.98 19.33
C LEU A 384 -25.24 -17.83 19.44
N ALA A 385 -25.35 -16.81 18.58
CA ALA A 385 -24.51 -15.63 18.66
C ALA A 385 -24.63 -14.96 20.04
N GLU A 386 -25.85 -14.71 20.51
CA GLU A 386 -26.08 -14.09 21.82
C GLU A 386 -25.53 -14.96 22.97
N LYS A 387 -25.67 -16.29 22.89
CA LYS A 387 -25.11 -17.23 23.86
C LYS A 387 -23.59 -17.10 23.96
N TYR A 388 -22.88 -17.16 22.84
CA TYR A 388 -21.42 -17.08 22.81
C TYR A 388 -20.91 -15.70 23.23
N LEU A 389 -21.56 -14.63 22.80
CA LEU A 389 -21.18 -13.25 23.15
C LEU A 389 -21.38 -12.96 24.64
N LYS A 390 -22.48 -13.42 25.26
CA LYS A 390 -22.69 -13.30 26.71
C LYS A 390 -21.66 -14.11 27.49
N ARG A 391 -21.39 -15.35 27.07
CA ARG A 391 -20.35 -16.20 27.66
C ARG A 391 -18.98 -15.52 27.59
N SER A 392 -18.63 -14.91 26.46
CA SER A 392 -17.38 -14.14 26.32
C SER A 392 -17.29 -13.00 27.33
N LEU A 393 -18.35 -12.22 27.52
CA LEU A 393 -18.37 -11.13 28.49
C LEU A 393 -18.16 -11.63 29.93
N GLU A 394 -18.76 -12.76 30.31
CA GLU A 394 -18.55 -13.37 31.63
C GLU A 394 -17.08 -13.76 31.85
N VAL A 395 -16.46 -14.36 30.83
CA VAL A 395 -15.05 -14.75 30.87
C VAL A 395 -14.14 -13.53 31.01
N ILE A 396 -14.40 -12.47 30.25
CA ILE A 396 -13.55 -11.26 30.22
C ILE A 396 -13.76 -10.35 31.43
N GLU A 397 -14.99 -10.20 31.94
CA GLU A 397 -15.26 -9.42 33.15
C GLU A 397 -14.55 -10.03 34.37
N SER A 398 -14.36 -11.35 34.39
CA SER A 398 -13.62 -12.03 35.45
C SER A 398 -12.10 -11.81 35.40
N SER A 399 -11.52 -11.41 34.26
CA SER A 399 -10.06 -11.25 34.08
C SER A 399 -9.54 -9.83 34.31
N GLN A 400 -10.38 -8.87 34.74
CA GLN A 400 -10.04 -7.44 34.95
C GLN A 400 -9.44 -6.72 33.72
N THR A 401 -9.37 -7.39 32.57
CA THR A 401 -8.74 -6.90 31.33
C THR A 401 -9.77 -6.32 30.36
N LEU A 402 -9.25 -5.63 29.33
CA LEU A 402 -9.95 -4.71 28.42
C LEU A 402 -11.35 -5.12 27.95
N ARG A 403 -12.19 -4.10 27.70
CA ARG A 403 -13.54 -4.18 27.12
C ARG A 403 -13.55 -5.00 25.81
N SER A 404 -14.55 -5.86 25.61
CA SER A 404 -14.69 -6.75 24.44
C SER A 404 -15.53 -6.18 23.30
N ARG A 405 -15.29 -6.67 22.07
CA ARG A 405 -16.09 -6.40 20.85
C ARG A 405 -17.53 -6.90 21.01
N ALA A 406 -17.78 -7.91 21.85
CA ALA A 406 -19.09 -8.50 22.06
C ALA A 406 -20.15 -7.48 22.50
N ASN A 407 -19.77 -6.41 23.22
CA ASN A 407 -20.71 -5.35 23.56
C ASN A 407 -21.28 -4.63 22.32
N ILE A 408 -20.51 -4.53 21.22
CA ILE A 408 -20.98 -3.92 19.97
C ILE A 408 -22.05 -4.82 19.34
N ASP A 409 -21.73 -6.10 19.16
CA ASP A 409 -22.61 -7.06 18.50
C ASP A 409 -23.88 -7.31 19.32
N LEU A 410 -23.77 -7.43 20.64
CA LEU A 410 -24.93 -7.49 21.54
C LEU A 410 -25.78 -6.21 21.45
N GLY A 411 -25.15 -5.03 21.37
CA GLY A 411 -25.87 -3.77 21.17
C GLY A 411 -26.69 -3.77 19.88
N LEU A 412 -26.09 -4.23 18.77
CA LEU A 412 -26.76 -4.37 17.47
C LEU A 412 -27.90 -5.39 17.52
N ILE A 413 -27.69 -6.54 18.15
CA ILE A 413 -28.73 -7.58 18.34
C ILE A 413 -29.93 -6.98 19.10
N GLN A 414 -29.68 -6.29 20.21
CA GLN A 414 -30.73 -5.66 21.01
C GLN A 414 -31.48 -4.55 20.24
N GLN A 415 -30.76 -3.74 19.46
CA GLN A 415 -31.36 -2.65 18.69
C GLN A 415 -32.25 -3.16 17.54
N PHE A 416 -31.75 -4.07 16.71
CA PHE A 416 -32.42 -4.45 15.47
C PHE A 416 -33.35 -5.66 15.60
N TYR A 417 -32.96 -6.68 16.37
CA TYR A 417 -33.74 -7.91 16.49
C TYR A 417 -34.77 -7.82 17.63
N TYR A 418 -34.34 -7.40 18.82
CA TYR A 418 -35.22 -7.27 19.98
C TYR A 418 -35.90 -5.89 20.12
N LYS A 419 -35.51 -4.91 19.30
CA LYS A 419 -36.07 -3.54 19.28
C LYS A 419 -35.98 -2.82 20.65
N ASN A 420 -34.95 -3.12 21.43
CA ASN A 420 -34.70 -2.53 22.73
C ASN A 420 -33.55 -1.50 22.68
N ASP A 421 -33.89 -0.29 22.25
CA ASP A 421 -32.93 0.82 22.08
C ASP A 421 -32.23 1.20 23.40
N THR A 422 -32.93 1.11 24.54
CA THR A 422 -32.35 1.49 25.85
C THR A 422 -31.24 0.55 26.30
N ALA A 423 -31.43 -0.76 26.10
CA ALA A 423 -30.40 -1.76 26.36
C ALA A 423 -29.21 -1.57 25.41
N ALA A 424 -29.48 -1.32 24.12
CA ALA A 424 -28.45 -1.07 23.12
C ALA A 424 -27.56 0.14 23.48
N ILE A 425 -28.16 1.27 23.88
CA ILE A 425 -27.43 2.47 24.32
C ILE A 425 -26.50 2.15 25.51
N LYS A 426 -26.93 1.30 26.45
CA LYS A 426 -26.08 0.89 27.57
C LYS A 426 -24.85 0.12 27.09
N TYR A 427 -25.02 -0.81 26.15
CA TYR A 427 -23.91 -1.55 25.56
C TYR A 427 -22.97 -0.63 24.76
N TYR A 428 -23.52 0.29 23.97
CA TYR A 428 -22.74 1.28 23.23
C TYR A 428 -21.98 2.25 24.13
N GLY A 429 -22.59 2.69 25.23
CA GLY A 429 -21.95 3.53 26.24
C GLY A 429 -20.71 2.87 26.83
N LYS A 430 -20.73 1.54 27.04
CA LYS A 430 -19.54 0.79 27.48
C LYS A 430 -18.39 0.88 26.46
N VAL A 431 -18.64 0.98 25.15
CA VAL A 431 -17.60 0.83 24.12
C VAL A 431 -17.17 2.16 23.49
N SER A 432 -17.97 3.22 23.63
CA SER A 432 -17.80 4.52 22.95
C SER A 432 -16.38 5.12 22.98
N GLU A 433 -15.70 5.04 24.13
CA GLU A 433 -14.34 5.57 24.32
C GLU A 433 -13.21 4.59 23.92
N SER A 434 -13.55 3.36 23.55
CA SER A 434 -12.55 2.34 23.24
C SER A 434 -12.13 2.39 21.77
N LYS A 435 -10.85 2.10 21.51
CA LYS A 435 -10.29 1.93 20.16
C LYS A 435 -10.86 0.74 19.38
N ILE A 436 -11.68 -0.09 20.04
CA ILE A 436 -12.34 -1.25 19.42
C ILE A 436 -13.51 -0.77 18.56
N ASN A 437 -14.07 0.40 18.87
CA ASN A 437 -15.11 1.04 18.10
C ASN A 437 -14.54 1.54 16.76
N LYS A 438 -14.58 0.68 15.73
CA LYS A 438 -14.25 1.03 14.34
C LYS A 438 -15.36 1.89 13.69
N GLY A 439 -15.80 2.94 14.38
CA GLY A 439 -16.86 3.84 13.93
C GLY A 439 -18.31 3.31 14.01
N VAL A 440 -18.53 1.99 14.12
CA VAL A 440 -19.87 1.37 14.15
C VAL A 440 -20.75 1.93 15.27
N VAL A 441 -20.22 2.02 16.50
CA VAL A 441 -21.01 2.49 17.65
C VAL A 441 -21.34 3.97 17.51
N ASN A 442 -20.38 4.78 17.03
CA ASN A 442 -20.61 6.21 16.82
C ASN A 442 -21.67 6.46 15.74
N PHE A 443 -21.66 5.66 14.68
CA PHE A 443 -22.67 5.68 13.63
C PHE A 443 -24.07 5.35 14.18
N GLN A 444 -24.20 4.26 14.94
CA GLN A 444 -25.50 3.89 15.53
C GLN A 444 -25.99 4.93 16.55
N LEU A 445 -25.10 5.42 17.42
CA LEU A 445 -25.43 6.48 18.37
C LEU A 445 -25.89 7.76 17.65
N ALA A 446 -25.25 8.17 16.55
CA ALA A 446 -25.67 9.32 15.76
C ALA A 446 -27.09 9.16 15.16
N LYS A 447 -27.49 7.93 14.77
CA LYS A 447 -28.85 7.65 14.29
C LYS A 447 -29.85 7.66 15.45
N LEU A 448 -29.49 7.07 16.58
CA LEU A 448 -30.33 7.05 17.78
C LEU A 448 -30.54 8.44 18.38
N THR A 449 -29.52 9.32 18.37
CA THR A 449 -29.66 10.71 18.84
C THR A 449 -30.64 11.50 17.98
N LYS A 450 -30.65 11.27 16.65
CA LYS A 450 -31.63 11.84 15.73
C LYS A 450 -33.05 11.34 16.01
N LYS A 451 -33.20 10.06 16.35
CA LYS A 451 -34.49 9.45 16.71
C LYS A 451 -35.00 9.93 18.08
N TYR A 452 -34.11 10.10 19.05
CA TYR A 452 -34.41 10.48 20.43
C TYR A 452 -33.65 11.73 20.89
N PRO A 453 -34.06 12.93 20.45
CA PRO A 453 -33.35 14.18 20.78
C PRO A 453 -33.36 14.51 22.28
N HIS A 454 -34.28 13.94 23.06
CA HIS A 454 -34.42 14.18 24.50
C HIS A 454 -33.33 13.49 25.35
N LEU A 455 -32.67 12.44 24.85
CA LEU A 455 -31.65 11.70 25.60
C LEU A 455 -30.28 12.40 25.68
N LYS A 456 -30.08 13.53 24.99
CA LYS A 456 -28.84 14.35 24.99
C LYS A 456 -27.54 13.51 24.89
N LEU A 457 -27.53 12.51 24.02
CA LEU A 457 -26.42 11.58 23.78
C LEU A 457 -25.24 12.18 23.00
N GLY A 458 -25.28 13.49 22.72
CA GLY A 458 -24.29 14.22 21.92
C GLY A 458 -24.85 14.70 20.58
N ASP A 459 -24.06 15.50 19.87
CA ASP A 459 -24.44 16.05 18.56
C ASP A 459 -24.27 14.98 17.45
N PRO A 460 -25.31 14.70 16.65
CA PRO A 460 -25.24 13.69 15.59
C PRO A 460 -24.11 13.95 14.59
N PHE A 461 -23.84 15.23 14.27
CA PHE A 461 -22.79 15.62 13.34
C PHE A 461 -21.38 15.30 13.86
N VAL A 462 -21.14 15.51 15.17
CA VAL A 462 -19.84 15.22 15.79
C VAL A 462 -19.60 13.72 15.87
N LEU A 463 -20.64 12.96 16.23
CA LEU A 463 -20.58 11.49 16.25
C LEU A 463 -20.34 10.91 14.86
N MET A 464 -21.00 11.46 13.82
CA MET A 464 -20.79 11.02 12.45
C MET A 464 -19.37 11.36 11.95
N ASN A 465 -18.84 12.53 12.30
CA ASN A 465 -17.45 12.88 12.01
C ASN A 465 -16.47 11.93 12.73
N ALA A 466 -16.74 11.57 13.99
CA ALA A 466 -15.92 10.58 14.70
C ALA A 466 -15.97 9.20 14.03
N ALA A 467 -17.12 8.79 13.50
CA ALA A 467 -17.25 7.55 12.73
C ALA A 467 -16.53 7.62 11.35
N PHE A 468 -16.56 8.79 10.70
CA PHE A 468 -15.81 9.07 9.48
C PHE A 468 -14.29 8.96 9.70
N MET A 469 -13.76 9.52 10.78
CA MET A 469 -12.32 9.46 11.11
C MET A 469 -11.83 8.03 11.38
N GLU A 470 -12.71 7.11 11.76
CA GLU A 470 -12.44 5.67 11.92
C GLU A 470 -12.63 4.86 10.62
N SER A 471 -12.88 5.53 9.48
CA SER A 471 -13.11 4.94 8.15
C SER A 471 -14.28 3.94 8.09
N TYR A 472 -15.37 4.17 8.82
CA TYR A 472 -16.56 3.33 8.70
C TYR A 472 -17.38 3.70 7.45
N VAL A 473 -17.35 2.85 6.43
CA VAL A 473 -17.90 3.11 5.07
C VAL A 473 -19.31 3.74 5.08
N PRO A 474 -20.32 3.19 5.79
CA PRO A 474 -21.64 3.81 5.84
C PRO A 474 -21.68 5.21 6.47
N ALA A 475 -20.82 5.48 7.45
CA ALA A 475 -20.75 6.79 8.07
C ALA A 475 -20.15 7.84 7.13
N ILE A 476 -19.23 7.46 6.24
CA ILE A 476 -18.62 8.40 5.28
C ILE A 476 -19.70 8.98 4.36
N TYR A 477 -20.56 8.12 3.80
CA TYR A 477 -21.67 8.56 2.94
C TYR A 477 -22.68 9.43 3.69
N GLU A 478 -23.16 9.00 4.86
CA GLU A 478 -24.13 9.78 5.63
C GLU A 478 -23.54 11.13 6.10
N TYR A 479 -22.26 11.15 6.46
CA TYR A 479 -21.55 12.38 6.79
C TYR A 479 -21.45 13.32 5.59
N ALA A 480 -21.13 12.80 4.40
CA ALA A 480 -21.11 13.57 3.16
C ALA A 480 -22.48 14.19 2.86
N ARG A 481 -23.57 13.43 3.03
CA ARG A 481 -24.95 13.93 2.89
C ARG A 481 -25.29 15.02 3.89
N MET A 482 -24.90 14.86 5.16
CA MET A 482 -25.09 15.89 6.19
C MET A 482 -24.30 17.17 5.88
N ALA A 483 -23.08 17.04 5.35
CA ALA A 483 -22.25 18.17 4.92
C ALA A 483 -22.85 18.90 3.72
N GLU A 484 -23.37 18.17 2.72
CA GLU A 484 -24.05 18.72 1.55
C GLU A 484 -25.34 19.48 1.94
N GLN A 485 -26.13 18.93 2.87
CA GLN A 485 -27.34 19.59 3.39
C GLN A 485 -27.06 20.84 4.22
N GLY A 486 -25.79 21.13 4.56
CA GLY A 486 -25.41 22.34 5.27
C GLY A 486 -25.78 22.33 6.75
N VAL A 487 -25.89 21.15 7.39
CA VAL A 487 -26.22 21.04 8.83
C VAL A 487 -25.25 21.87 9.70
N ASN A 488 -23.98 21.96 9.29
CA ASN A 488 -22.94 22.74 9.99
C ASN A 488 -22.77 24.19 9.47
N LYS A 489 -23.68 24.70 8.63
CA LYS A 489 -23.64 26.06 8.02
C LYS A 489 -22.34 26.45 7.31
N ARG A 490 -21.44 25.50 7.05
CA ARG A 490 -20.16 25.66 6.35
C ARG A 490 -20.10 24.69 5.17
N TYR A 491 -20.88 24.97 4.14
CA TYR A 491 -20.83 24.21 2.89
C TYR A 491 -19.59 24.61 2.09
N ASN A 492 -18.77 23.63 1.72
CA ASN A 492 -17.65 23.80 0.80
C ASN A 492 -17.69 22.66 -0.23
N CYS A 493 -17.85 23.04 -1.49
CA CYS A 493 -17.89 22.14 -2.65
C CYS A 493 -16.69 21.18 -2.69
N GLU A 494 -15.49 21.68 -2.41
CA GLU A 494 -14.27 20.89 -2.49
C GLU A 494 -14.22 19.83 -1.39
N HIS A 495 -14.59 20.23 -0.17
CA HIS A 495 -14.64 19.31 0.96
C HIS A 495 -15.73 18.25 0.75
N THR A 496 -16.92 18.62 0.28
CA THR A 496 -17.98 17.65 -0.02
C THR A 496 -17.60 16.69 -1.14
N ALA A 497 -16.95 17.17 -2.20
CA ALA A 497 -16.46 16.32 -3.27
C ALA A 497 -15.39 15.33 -2.76
N TYR A 498 -14.50 15.79 -1.87
CA TYR A 498 -13.53 14.92 -1.20
C TYR A 498 -14.19 13.84 -0.34
N LEU A 499 -15.24 14.17 0.42
CA LEU A 499 -15.96 13.17 1.24
C LEU A 499 -16.60 12.08 0.38
N TYR A 500 -17.29 12.45 -0.71
CA TYR A 500 -17.84 11.46 -1.64
C TYR A 500 -16.75 10.65 -2.35
N LYS A 501 -15.65 11.30 -2.74
CA LYS A 501 -14.48 10.61 -3.30
C LYS A 501 -13.93 9.57 -2.31
N SER A 502 -13.75 9.94 -1.05
CA SER A 502 -13.27 9.04 0.00
C SER A 502 -14.21 7.86 0.23
N PHE A 503 -15.54 8.07 0.17
CA PHE A 503 -16.52 7.00 0.25
C PHE A 503 -16.35 5.98 -0.89
N ILE A 504 -16.19 6.48 -2.11
CA ILE A 504 -16.03 5.68 -3.33
C ILE A 504 -14.71 4.90 -3.32
N GLU A 505 -13.63 5.50 -2.83
CA GLU A 505 -12.32 4.85 -2.73
C GLU A 505 -12.29 3.75 -1.64
N GLU A 506 -13.06 3.91 -0.57
CA GLU A 506 -13.18 2.88 0.48
C GLU A 506 -14.10 1.72 0.04
N ASP A 507 -15.14 1.98 -0.79
CA ASP A 507 -15.92 0.90 -1.43
C ASP A 507 -15.25 0.38 -2.71
N GLU A 508 -14.11 -0.28 -2.51
CA GLU A 508 -13.30 -0.86 -3.58
C GLU A 508 -14.05 -1.91 -4.40
N VAL A 509 -14.97 -2.65 -3.79
CA VAL A 509 -15.54 -3.89 -4.36
C VAL A 509 -16.38 -3.62 -5.59
N THR A 510 -17.23 -2.60 -5.51
CA THR A 510 -18.15 -2.24 -6.59
C THR A 510 -17.43 -1.41 -7.65
N VAL A 511 -16.50 -0.56 -7.23
CA VAL A 511 -15.90 0.48 -8.08
C VAL A 511 -14.60 0.02 -8.75
N ALA A 512 -13.76 -0.72 -8.02
CA ALA A 512 -12.42 -1.12 -8.45
C ALA A 512 -12.09 -2.61 -8.22
N PRO A 513 -12.92 -3.56 -8.72
CA PRO A 513 -12.66 -5.01 -8.57
C PRO A 513 -11.36 -5.47 -9.25
N HIS A 514 -10.89 -4.70 -10.22
CA HIS A 514 -9.66 -4.99 -10.96
C HIS A 514 -8.38 -4.81 -10.12
N LEU A 515 -8.42 -4.19 -8.93
CA LEU A 515 -7.27 -4.16 -8.01
C LEU A 515 -6.94 -5.55 -7.46
N LYS A 516 -7.96 -6.33 -7.07
CA LYS A 516 -7.79 -7.73 -6.69
C LYS A 516 -7.21 -8.56 -7.84
N MET A 517 -7.71 -8.32 -9.05
CA MET A 517 -7.20 -8.97 -10.26
C MET A 517 -5.74 -8.59 -10.54
N ALA A 518 -5.38 -7.32 -10.38
CA ALA A 518 -4.01 -6.84 -10.55
C ALA A 518 -3.03 -7.56 -9.63
N TYR A 519 -3.41 -7.70 -8.35
CA TYR A 519 -2.58 -8.38 -7.35
C TYR A 519 -2.49 -9.88 -7.61
N ALA A 520 -3.58 -10.52 -8.04
CA ALA A 520 -3.58 -11.93 -8.45
C ALA A 520 -2.62 -12.21 -9.60
N GLU A 521 -2.61 -11.35 -10.63
CA GLU A 521 -1.66 -11.47 -11.75
C GLU A 521 -0.21 -11.19 -11.34
N LEU A 522 0.00 -10.30 -10.36
CA LEU A 522 1.33 -10.05 -9.81
C LEU A 522 1.89 -11.29 -9.11
N LEU A 523 1.05 -12.03 -8.37
CA LEU A 523 1.42 -13.32 -7.76
C LEU A 523 1.74 -14.39 -8.82
N ASN A 524 1.07 -14.35 -9.98
CA ASN A 524 1.36 -15.21 -11.13
C ASN A 524 2.60 -14.77 -11.94
N SER A 525 3.33 -13.75 -11.49
CA SER A 525 4.48 -13.14 -12.20
C SER A 525 4.15 -12.44 -13.54
N ASN A 526 2.88 -12.12 -13.77
CA ASN A 526 2.40 -11.40 -14.97
C ASN A 526 2.38 -9.87 -14.75
N ALA A 527 3.57 -9.27 -14.60
CA ALA A 527 3.70 -7.86 -14.23
C ALA A 527 3.07 -6.85 -15.23
N GLU A 528 3.06 -7.15 -16.54
CA GLU A 528 2.50 -6.24 -17.54
C GLU A 528 0.96 -6.20 -17.52
N VAL A 529 0.30 -7.33 -17.24
CA VAL A 529 -1.17 -7.37 -17.05
C VAL A 529 -1.53 -6.70 -15.73
N ALA A 530 -0.75 -6.95 -14.67
CA ALA A 530 -0.92 -6.26 -13.40
C ALA A 530 -0.78 -4.73 -13.58
N LEU A 531 0.22 -4.28 -14.34
CA LEU A 531 0.39 -2.87 -14.69
C LEU A 531 -0.85 -2.30 -15.39
N TRP A 532 -1.38 -2.99 -16.40
CA TRP A 532 -2.61 -2.57 -17.08
C TRP A 532 -3.77 -2.41 -16.08
N ALA A 533 -3.99 -3.40 -15.22
CA ALA A 533 -5.04 -3.35 -14.21
C ALA A 533 -4.86 -2.18 -13.24
N TYR A 534 -3.64 -1.95 -12.73
CA TYR A 534 -3.34 -0.79 -11.88
C TYR A 534 -3.53 0.53 -12.61
N THR A 535 -3.29 0.59 -13.93
CA THR A 535 -3.54 1.83 -14.68
C THR A 535 -5.00 2.16 -14.87
N LEU A 536 -5.89 1.16 -14.98
CA LEU A 536 -7.33 1.40 -14.94
C LEU A 536 -7.74 2.06 -13.62
N ALA A 537 -7.25 1.54 -12.48
CA ALA A 537 -7.48 2.11 -11.15
C ALA A 537 -6.84 3.50 -10.98
N ALA A 538 -5.65 3.71 -11.55
CA ALA A 538 -4.95 4.98 -11.52
C ALA A 538 -5.75 6.06 -12.27
N GLU A 539 -6.29 5.75 -13.45
CA GLU A 539 -7.12 6.71 -14.20
C GLU A 539 -8.49 6.98 -13.53
N GLN A 540 -8.98 6.08 -12.67
CA GLN A 540 -10.12 6.36 -11.77
C GLN A 540 -9.77 7.35 -10.64
N GLY A 541 -8.48 7.57 -10.38
CA GLY A 541 -7.98 8.53 -9.40
C GLY A 541 -7.60 7.94 -8.05
N ILE A 542 -7.43 6.62 -7.95
CA ILE A 542 -7.06 5.94 -6.70
C ILE A 542 -5.57 6.16 -6.41
N GLU A 543 -5.23 6.70 -5.23
CA GLU A 543 -3.85 7.04 -4.85
C GLU A 543 -2.92 5.83 -4.79
N THR A 544 -3.38 4.74 -4.18
CA THR A 544 -2.59 3.50 -4.06
C THR A 544 -2.24 2.93 -5.43
N ALA A 545 -3.18 3.00 -6.37
CA ALA A 545 -2.99 2.58 -7.75
C ALA A 545 -2.02 3.49 -8.52
N HIS A 546 -2.05 4.80 -8.31
CA HIS A 546 -1.06 5.71 -8.91
C HIS A 546 0.37 5.30 -8.53
N VAL A 547 0.62 5.06 -7.24
CA VAL A 547 1.96 4.67 -6.77
C VAL A 547 2.34 3.29 -7.28
N SER A 548 1.43 2.32 -7.21
CA SER A 548 1.67 0.95 -7.69
C SER A 548 1.95 0.91 -9.20
N ALA A 549 1.15 1.60 -10.01
CA ALA A 549 1.39 1.71 -11.45
C ALA A 549 2.71 2.43 -11.77
N ALA A 550 3.02 3.53 -11.07
CA ALA A 550 4.27 4.24 -11.24
C ALA A 550 5.48 3.37 -10.88
N TYR A 551 5.39 2.59 -9.81
CA TYR A 551 6.41 1.66 -9.37
C TYR A 551 6.62 0.51 -10.37
N LEU A 552 5.55 -0.01 -10.99
CA LEU A 552 5.67 -1.01 -12.06
C LEU A 552 6.23 -0.44 -13.38
N LEU A 553 6.08 0.87 -13.61
CA LEU A 553 6.64 1.53 -14.79
C LEU A 553 8.11 1.90 -14.63
N TYR A 554 8.48 2.40 -13.45
CA TYR A 554 9.83 2.82 -13.12
C TYR A 554 10.09 2.78 -11.61
N GLN A 555 11.08 1.99 -11.23
CA GLN A 555 11.59 1.90 -9.86
C GLN A 555 12.90 2.68 -9.74
N LEU A 556 13.19 3.16 -8.53
CA LEU A 556 14.49 3.75 -8.27
C LEU A 556 15.54 2.63 -8.19
N PRO A 557 16.70 2.79 -8.85
CA PRO A 557 17.81 1.86 -8.68
C PRO A 557 18.35 1.94 -7.25
N CYS A 558 18.95 0.86 -6.77
CA CYS A 558 19.77 0.93 -5.58
C CYS A 558 20.99 1.82 -5.86
N ASN A 559 21.54 2.43 -4.80
CA ASN A 559 22.77 3.22 -4.93
C ASN A 559 23.89 2.36 -5.53
N PHE A 560 24.66 2.93 -6.46
CA PHE A 560 25.75 2.27 -7.20
C PHE A 560 25.34 1.24 -8.25
N GLU A 561 24.05 1.08 -8.52
CA GLU A 561 23.56 0.30 -9.67
C GLU A 561 23.28 1.20 -10.88
N GLU A 562 23.28 0.61 -12.07
CA GLU A 562 22.84 1.33 -13.27
C GLU A 562 21.33 1.63 -13.18
N PRO A 563 20.88 2.82 -13.65
CA PRO A 563 19.46 3.13 -13.65
C PRO A 563 18.69 2.21 -14.61
N PRO A 564 17.41 1.92 -14.33
CA PRO A 564 16.64 1.00 -15.16
C PRO A 564 16.53 1.44 -16.62
N ARG A 565 16.70 0.47 -17.51
CA ARG A 565 16.59 0.61 -18.96
C ARG A 565 15.13 0.42 -19.35
N THR A 566 14.43 1.54 -19.46
CA THR A 566 13.02 1.61 -19.89
C THR A 566 12.83 2.69 -20.96
N LEU A 567 11.76 2.56 -21.74
CA LEU A 567 11.36 3.54 -22.75
C LEU A 567 11.14 4.92 -22.12
N HIS A 568 11.49 5.99 -22.86
CA HIS A 568 11.33 7.37 -22.37
C HIS A 568 9.86 7.68 -22.01
N GLU A 569 8.91 7.20 -22.83
CA GLU A 569 7.47 7.38 -22.60
C GLU A 569 6.98 6.69 -21.31
N ARG A 570 7.51 5.51 -20.95
CA ARG A 570 7.24 4.85 -19.66
C ARG A 570 7.66 5.73 -18.50
N LYS A 571 8.84 6.35 -18.58
CA LYS A 571 9.35 7.22 -17.51
C LYS A 571 8.53 8.50 -17.35
N ILE A 572 8.13 9.14 -18.46
CA ILE A 572 7.23 10.30 -18.43
C ILE A 572 5.88 9.92 -17.80
N MET A 573 5.34 8.74 -18.14
CA MET A 573 4.09 8.29 -17.56
C MET A 573 4.22 7.95 -16.06
N ALA A 574 5.34 7.34 -15.65
CA ALA A 574 5.63 7.11 -14.24
C ALA A 574 5.70 8.43 -13.46
N LEU A 575 6.38 9.45 -13.99
CA LEU A 575 6.42 10.80 -13.44
C LEU A 575 5.01 11.41 -13.33
N ALA A 576 4.17 11.26 -14.36
CA ALA A 576 2.81 11.74 -14.33
C ALA A 576 1.99 11.09 -13.19
N TYR A 577 2.17 9.78 -12.93
CA TYR A 577 1.50 9.11 -11.83
C TYR A 577 2.08 9.47 -10.45
N TYR A 578 3.40 9.55 -10.29
CA TYR A 578 4.00 9.98 -9.03
C TYR A 578 3.58 11.42 -8.66
N THR A 579 3.53 12.34 -9.64
CA THR A 579 3.05 13.71 -9.40
C THR A 579 1.56 13.77 -9.07
N ARG A 580 0.72 12.89 -9.65
CA ARG A 580 -0.70 12.76 -9.27
C ARG A 580 -0.86 12.24 -7.83
N ALA A 581 -0.09 11.21 -7.45
CA ALA A 581 -0.07 10.70 -6.08
C ALA A 581 0.40 11.78 -5.08
N PHE A 582 1.41 12.57 -5.43
CA PHE A 582 1.89 13.68 -4.61
C PHE A 582 0.83 14.79 -4.40
N LYS A 583 0.03 15.07 -5.43
CA LYS A 583 -1.14 15.97 -5.32
C LYS A 583 -2.25 15.40 -4.43
N GLN A 584 -2.31 14.09 -4.24
CA GLN A 584 -3.18 13.40 -3.27
C GLN A 584 -2.53 13.23 -1.89
N ASP A 585 -1.52 14.05 -1.59
CA ASP A 585 -0.81 14.08 -0.32
C ASP A 585 0.10 12.87 -0.02
N ASN A 586 0.41 12.04 -1.02
CA ASN A 586 1.52 11.10 -0.88
C ASN A 586 2.87 11.81 -1.04
N LEU A 587 3.48 12.12 0.10
CA LEU A 587 4.76 12.82 0.20
C LEU A 587 5.92 12.10 -0.50
N ASP A 588 5.99 10.78 -0.33
CA ASP A 588 7.12 9.98 -0.78
C ASP A 588 7.14 9.91 -2.32
N ALA A 589 5.96 9.85 -2.95
CA ALA A 589 5.82 9.94 -4.40
C ALA A 589 6.40 11.24 -4.97
N GLY A 590 6.34 12.36 -4.23
CA GLY A 590 6.93 13.63 -4.65
C GLY A 590 8.46 13.60 -4.63
N VAL A 591 9.06 12.92 -3.65
CA VAL A 591 10.52 12.73 -3.58
C VAL A 591 10.98 11.87 -4.74
N VAL A 592 10.32 10.73 -4.96
CA VAL A 592 10.65 9.83 -6.08
C VAL A 592 10.48 10.52 -7.42
N ALA A 593 9.42 11.32 -7.62
CA ALA A 593 9.30 12.12 -8.84
C ALA A 593 10.50 13.05 -9.04
N GLY A 594 10.97 13.71 -7.98
CA GLY A 594 12.19 14.51 -7.99
C GLY A 594 13.45 13.71 -8.34
N ASP A 595 13.60 12.51 -7.78
CA ASP A 595 14.72 11.61 -8.06
C ASP A 595 14.71 11.15 -9.53
N VAL A 596 13.52 10.86 -10.08
CA VAL A 596 13.38 10.50 -11.50
C VAL A 596 13.74 11.67 -12.42
N TYR A 597 13.26 12.89 -12.15
CA TYR A 597 13.69 14.09 -12.91
C TYR A 597 15.19 14.32 -12.80
N TYR A 598 15.76 14.11 -11.61
CA TYR A 598 17.20 14.22 -11.37
C TYR A 598 18.00 13.23 -12.23
N LEU A 599 17.54 11.98 -12.34
CA LEU A 599 18.17 10.95 -13.18
C LEU A 599 18.02 11.23 -14.69
N MET A 600 16.98 11.95 -15.10
CA MET A 600 16.82 12.42 -16.49
C MET A 600 17.74 13.60 -16.82
N GLY A 601 18.25 14.31 -15.80
CA GLY A 601 19.05 15.53 -15.96
C GLY A 601 18.24 16.83 -15.92
N ASP A 602 16.92 16.75 -15.66
CA ASP A 602 16.02 17.91 -15.57
C ASP A 602 16.04 18.49 -14.15
N TYR A 603 17.14 19.15 -13.81
CA TYR A 603 17.39 19.63 -12.45
C TYR A 603 16.42 20.73 -11.99
N THR A 604 15.86 21.53 -12.91
CA THR A 604 14.91 22.60 -12.55
C THR A 604 13.61 22.02 -12.01
N ASP A 605 13.08 20.98 -12.65
CA ASP A 605 11.83 20.34 -12.24
C ASP A 605 12.04 19.45 -11.02
N ALA A 606 13.19 18.77 -10.93
CA ALA A 606 13.58 18.06 -9.70
C ALA A 606 13.59 18.99 -8.49
N LEU A 607 14.18 20.18 -8.62
CA LEU A 607 14.23 21.17 -7.56
C LEU A 607 12.84 21.65 -7.13
N ASN A 608 11.95 21.93 -8.10
CA ASN A 608 10.57 22.32 -7.82
C ASN A 608 9.83 21.22 -7.02
N MET A 609 9.99 19.96 -7.42
CA MET A 609 9.40 18.82 -6.71
C MET A 609 9.95 18.70 -5.28
N TYR A 610 11.27 18.75 -5.09
CA TYR A 610 11.84 18.69 -3.74
C TYR A 610 11.46 19.87 -2.86
N GLN A 611 11.36 21.09 -3.41
CA GLN A 611 10.87 22.25 -2.67
C GLN A 611 9.42 22.02 -2.20
N SER A 612 8.56 21.53 -3.08
CA SER A 612 7.18 21.24 -2.73
C SER A 612 7.06 20.13 -1.66
N ALA A 613 7.91 19.10 -1.72
CA ALA A 613 7.95 18.03 -0.72
C ALA A 613 8.59 18.49 0.62
N SER A 614 9.56 19.40 0.56
CA SER A 614 10.19 20.04 1.72
C SER A 614 9.19 20.90 2.51
N LEU A 615 8.30 21.62 1.83
CA LEU A 615 7.22 22.38 2.47
C LEU A 615 6.27 21.48 3.28
N LYS A 616 6.15 20.21 2.89
CA LYS A 616 5.39 19.20 3.63
C LYS A 616 6.25 18.38 4.61
N PHE A 617 7.46 18.87 4.93
CA PHE A 617 8.38 18.34 5.94
C PHE A 617 8.97 16.94 5.66
N SER A 618 9.16 16.56 4.39
CA SER A 618 9.89 15.34 4.04
C SER A 618 11.39 15.49 4.33
N ALA A 619 11.93 14.63 5.20
CA ALA A 619 13.34 14.66 5.59
C ALA A 619 14.27 14.39 4.39
N GLN A 620 13.93 13.43 3.54
CA GLN A 620 14.71 13.10 2.35
C GLN A 620 14.70 14.25 1.33
N ALA A 621 13.55 14.88 1.11
CA ALA A 621 13.46 16.04 0.20
C ALA A 621 14.34 17.21 0.64
N ILE A 622 14.34 17.52 1.95
CA ILE A 622 15.18 18.58 2.52
C ILE A 622 16.67 18.26 2.34
N TRP A 623 17.07 17.01 2.56
CA TRP A 623 18.45 16.58 2.33
C TRP A 623 18.83 16.66 0.85
N ASN A 624 17.96 16.19 -0.06
CA ASN A 624 18.17 16.29 -1.51
C ASN A 624 18.31 17.75 -1.98
N LEU A 625 17.52 18.69 -1.43
CA LEU A 625 17.70 20.13 -1.70
C LEU A 625 19.08 20.63 -1.26
N GLY A 626 19.51 20.28 -0.04
CA GLY A 626 20.85 20.61 0.44
C GLY A 626 21.95 20.10 -0.50
N TYR A 627 21.78 18.88 -1.02
CA TYR A 627 22.69 18.30 -2.01
C TYR A 627 22.71 19.08 -3.33
N MET A 628 21.56 19.53 -3.83
CA MET A 628 21.47 20.33 -5.06
C MET A 628 22.16 21.70 -4.92
N TYR A 629 21.99 22.40 -3.79
CA TYR A 629 22.69 23.66 -3.51
C TYR A 629 24.20 23.48 -3.27
N GLU A 630 24.63 22.35 -2.71
CA GLU A 630 26.06 22.01 -2.57
C GLU A 630 26.73 21.84 -3.94
N HIS A 631 26.05 21.19 -4.89
CA HIS A 631 26.63 20.87 -6.21
C HIS A 631 26.29 21.89 -7.29
N GLY A 632 25.34 22.80 -7.05
CA GLY A 632 24.88 23.79 -8.01
C GLY A 632 24.11 23.15 -9.17
N LEU A 633 23.25 22.18 -8.87
CA LEU A 633 22.45 21.45 -9.86
C LEU A 633 21.11 22.15 -10.02
N GLY A 634 20.88 22.82 -11.15
CA GLY A 634 19.68 23.64 -11.39
C GLY A 634 19.62 24.95 -10.60
N VAL A 635 20.59 25.21 -9.72
CA VAL A 635 20.74 26.43 -8.91
C VAL A 635 22.20 26.84 -8.79
N GLU A 636 22.44 28.08 -8.37
CA GLU A 636 23.78 28.52 -8.02
C GLU A 636 24.28 27.81 -6.75
N LYS A 637 25.59 27.57 -6.69
CA LYS A 637 26.24 26.92 -5.55
C LYS A 637 26.16 27.83 -4.33
N ASP A 638 25.51 27.35 -3.28
CA ASP A 638 25.43 28.05 -2.00
C ASP A 638 25.60 27.07 -0.82
N PHE A 639 26.78 27.13 -0.20
CA PHE A 639 27.11 26.27 0.94
C PHE A 639 26.40 26.69 2.24
N HIS A 640 26.03 27.97 2.38
CA HIS A 640 25.28 28.43 3.55
C HIS A 640 23.89 27.81 3.55
N LEU A 641 23.22 27.92 2.40
CA LEU A 641 21.88 27.40 2.24
C LEU A 641 21.88 25.86 2.31
N ALA A 642 22.87 25.20 1.70
CA ALA A 642 23.05 23.75 1.81
C ALA A 642 23.17 23.29 3.28
N LYS A 643 24.03 23.97 4.07
CA LYS A 643 24.17 23.68 5.50
C LYS A 643 22.86 23.90 6.26
N ARG A 644 22.14 24.99 5.97
CA ARG A 644 20.86 25.29 6.60
C ARG A 644 19.85 24.18 6.36
N TYR A 645 19.73 23.69 5.13
CA TYR A 645 18.85 22.57 4.81
C TYR A 645 19.29 21.28 5.53
N TYR A 646 20.59 20.98 5.56
CA TYR A 646 21.10 19.84 6.32
C TYR A 646 20.75 19.92 7.81
N ASP A 647 20.97 21.08 8.44
CA ASP A 647 20.62 21.27 9.86
C ASP A 647 19.09 21.19 10.09
N GLN A 648 18.26 21.67 9.14
CA GLN A 648 16.79 21.59 9.21
C GLN A 648 16.27 20.15 9.25
N VAL A 649 16.96 19.18 8.62
CA VAL A 649 16.57 17.75 8.69
C VAL A 649 16.47 17.27 10.15
N LEU A 650 17.32 17.79 11.04
CA LEU A 650 17.37 17.37 12.45
C LEU A 650 16.19 17.88 13.29
N GLU A 651 15.56 18.97 12.87
CA GLU A 651 14.34 19.47 13.51
C GLU A 651 13.17 18.50 13.29
N HIS A 652 13.16 17.81 12.14
CA HIS A 652 12.10 16.89 11.75
C HIS A 652 12.38 15.45 12.17
N ASN A 653 13.58 14.95 11.86
CA ASN A 653 13.98 13.58 12.17
C ASN A 653 15.32 13.55 12.91
N PRO A 654 15.32 13.53 14.26
CA PRO A 654 16.55 13.51 15.05
C PRO A 654 17.34 12.20 14.91
N ARG A 655 16.75 11.14 14.33
CA ARG A 655 17.43 9.86 14.11
C ARG A 655 18.53 9.99 13.05
N LEU A 656 18.36 10.91 12.11
CA LEU A 656 19.30 11.18 11.02
C LEU A 656 20.50 12.05 11.47
N TYR A 657 20.70 12.25 12.78
CA TYR A 657 21.78 13.07 13.34
C TYR A 657 23.16 12.75 12.75
N PHE A 658 23.51 11.47 12.72
CA PHE A 658 24.80 11.03 12.20
C PHE A 658 24.97 11.38 10.71
N ALA A 659 23.96 11.06 9.89
CA ALA A 659 23.99 11.32 8.45
C ALA A 659 24.15 12.81 8.13
N VAL A 660 23.39 13.68 8.81
CA VAL A 660 23.47 15.14 8.64
C VAL A 660 24.85 15.68 9.02
N LYS A 661 25.40 15.27 10.17
CA LYS A 661 26.73 15.73 10.58
C LYS A 661 27.82 15.27 9.62
N LEU A 662 27.72 14.06 9.08
CA LEU A 662 28.61 13.57 8.03
C LEU A 662 28.51 14.46 6.76
N SER A 663 27.31 14.83 6.32
CA SER A 663 27.12 15.74 5.18
C SER A 663 27.74 17.12 5.43
N VAL A 664 27.58 17.68 6.63
CA VAL A 664 28.18 18.96 7.01
C VAL A 664 29.72 18.87 7.12
N TRP A 665 30.26 17.75 7.61
CA TRP A 665 31.71 17.51 7.62
C TRP A 665 32.29 17.42 6.21
N LYS A 666 31.62 16.71 5.30
CA LYS A 666 31.96 16.68 3.87
C LYS A 666 31.97 18.10 3.28
N LEU A 667 30.97 18.91 3.60
CA LEU A 667 30.88 20.31 3.14
C LEU A 667 32.05 21.16 3.65
N LYS A 668 32.41 21.03 4.94
CA LYS A 668 33.60 21.66 5.55
C LYS A 668 34.88 21.27 4.83
N PHE A 669 35.05 19.97 4.57
CA PHE A 669 36.23 19.44 3.88
C PHE A 669 36.35 20.02 2.46
N LYS A 670 35.24 20.08 1.70
CA LYS A 670 35.21 20.73 0.38
C LYS A 670 35.61 22.20 0.44
N SER A 671 35.09 22.95 1.41
CA SER A 671 35.46 24.36 1.60
C SER A 671 36.95 24.54 1.93
N TRP A 672 37.51 23.68 2.77
CA TRP A 672 38.93 23.69 3.12
C TRP A 672 39.82 23.35 1.91
N LEU A 673 39.43 22.36 1.10
CA LEU A 673 40.12 22.00 -0.12
C LEU A 673 40.10 23.15 -1.16
N ALA A 674 38.95 23.83 -1.30
CA ALA A 674 38.81 24.99 -2.19
C ALA A 674 39.72 26.15 -1.74
N PHE A 675 39.86 26.37 -0.44
CA PHE A 675 40.78 27.36 0.13
C PHE A 675 42.25 27.04 -0.22
N ILE A 676 42.67 25.78 -0.09
CA ILE A 676 44.05 25.36 -0.39
C ILE A 676 44.37 25.45 -1.88
N THR A 677 43.41 25.09 -2.73
CA THR A 677 43.58 25.07 -4.19
C THR A 677 43.44 26.45 -4.84
N GLY A 678 43.19 27.50 -4.07
CA GLY A 678 42.97 28.87 -4.57
C GLY A 678 41.67 29.04 -5.35
N GLY A 679 40.73 28.10 -5.24
CA GLY A 679 39.41 28.18 -5.83
C GLY A 679 38.50 29.21 -5.12
N LYS A 680 37.30 29.47 -5.68
CA LYS A 680 36.31 30.31 -5.01
C LYS A 680 35.96 29.72 -3.64
N VAL A 681 36.34 30.42 -2.58
CA VAL A 681 36.06 30.03 -1.20
C VAL A 681 34.63 30.47 -0.88
N TYR A 682 33.71 29.51 -0.81
CA TYR A 682 32.37 29.73 -0.27
C TYR A 682 32.45 29.72 1.26
N GLY A 683 33.07 30.76 1.80
CA GLY A 683 33.23 30.92 3.25
C GLY A 683 31.91 31.28 3.90
N TRP A 684 31.58 30.60 5.00
CA TRP A 684 30.49 31.03 5.87
C TRP A 684 31.02 31.62 7.16
N ARG A 685 30.66 32.87 7.41
CA ARG A 685 30.89 33.54 8.68
C ARG A 685 29.83 33.02 9.67
N ARG A 686 30.26 32.64 10.87
CA ARG A 686 29.35 32.47 12.01
C ARG A 686 28.73 33.84 12.25
N GLU A 687 27.47 34.03 11.87
CA GLU A 687 26.65 35.04 12.52
C GLU A 687 26.02 34.38 13.75
N ASP A 688 26.10 35.12 14.84
CA ASP A 688 25.94 34.69 16.22
C ASP A 688 24.54 34.11 16.48
N TYR A 689 24.46 32.79 16.63
CA TYR A 689 23.42 32.14 17.42
C TYR A 689 24.09 31.12 18.35
N GLU A 690 24.99 31.60 19.20
CA GLU A 690 25.30 30.94 20.46
C GLU A 690 24.23 31.32 21.48
N THR A 691 23.07 30.69 21.39
CA THR A 691 22.17 30.57 22.54
C THR A 691 21.87 29.11 22.78
N GLU A 692 22.54 28.61 23.82
CA GLU A 692 22.09 27.56 24.73
C GLU A 692 21.81 26.17 24.14
N ILE A 693 22.73 25.22 24.37
CA ILE A 693 22.42 23.86 24.86
C ILE A 693 23.72 23.33 25.50
N ASN A 694 23.57 22.88 26.75
CA ASN A 694 24.56 22.11 27.51
C ASN A 694 25.17 21.00 26.61
N PRO A 695 26.49 20.98 26.35
CA PRO A 695 27.06 20.05 25.37
C PRO A 695 27.07 18.65 25.98
N GLN A 696 25.99 17.90 25.77
CA GLN A 696 26.13 16.45 25.75
C GLN A 696 27.17 16.15 24.66
N PRO A 697 28.22 15.39 24.96
CA PRO A 697 29.23 15.07 23.98
C PRO A 697 28.57 14.48 22.72
N TRP A 698 29.02 14.91 21.54
CA TRP A 698 28.44 14.48 20.24
C TRP A 698 28.34 12.96 20.11
N TYR A 699 29.31 12.22 20.70
CA TYR A 699 29.31 10.76 20.73
C TYR A 699 28.12 10.17 21.52
N ARG A 700 27.64 10.82 22.58
CA ARG A 700 26.44 10.37 23.33
C ARG A 700 25.17 10.58 22.53
N GLN A 701 25.11 11.63 21.71
CA GLN A 701 23.97 11.87 20.83
C GLN A 701 23.94 10.87 19.67
N ILE A 702 25.10 10.49 19.14
CA ILE A 702 25.23 9.41 18.16
C ILE A 702 24.82 8.05 18.75
N VAL A 703 25.28 7.73 19.96
CA VAL A 703 24.85 6.50 20.64
C VAL A 703 23.34 6.53 20.87
N LYS A 704 22.76 7.67 21.24
CA LYS A 704 21.30 7.82 21.34
C LYS A 704 20.59 7.67 20.00
N SER A 705 21.11 8.21 18.90
CA SER A 705 20.49 8.02 17.57
C SER A 705 20.56 6.55 17.15
N PHE A 706 21.66 5.84 17.43
CA PHE A 706 21.77 4.41 17.18
C PHE A 706 20.85 3.59 18.10
N GLN A 707 20.69 3.97 19.37
CA GLN A 707 19.72 3.35 20.28
C GLN A 707 18.28 3.59 19.83
N MET A 708 17.97 4.77 19.29
CA MET A 708 16.66 5.09 18.72
C MET A 708 16.40 4.29 17.44
N ALA A 709 17.41 4.11 16.59
CA ALA A 709 17.31 3.27 15.39
C ALA A 709 17.15 1.77 15.75
N GLY A 710 17.87 1.28 16.75
CA GLY A 710 17.82 -0.13 17.18
C GLY A 710 16.55 -0.54 17.93
N ARG A 711 15.85 0.41 18.59
CA ARG A 711 14.58 0.16 19.31
C ARG A 711 13.40 -0.15 18.37
N GLU A 712 13.54 0.02 17.06
CA GLU A 712 12.50 -0.32 16.10
C GLU A 712 12.31 -1.83 15.90
N ASN A 713 13.27 -2.66 16.30
CA ASN A 713 13.12 -4.13 16.26
C ASN A 713 12.23 -4.67 17.38
N SER A 714 11.88 -3.85 18.39
CA SER A 714 11.01 -4.21 19.52
C SER A 714 9.85 -3.21 19.60
N GLY A 715 8.80 -3.42 18.80
CA GLY A 715 7.73 -2.44 18.61
C GLY A 715 6.91 -2.13 19.86
N SER A 716 6.78 -0.85 20.22
CA SER A 716 5.51 -0.31 20.77
C SER A 716 5.36 1.21 20.50
N PRO A 717 4.22 1.69 19.93
CA PRO A 717 3.99 3.13 19.65
C PRO A 717 3.74 4.02 20.88
N LEU A 718 3.57 3.43 22.07
CA LEU A 718 3.18 4.14 23.29
C LEU A 718 4.36 4.83 23.98
N GLU A 719 5.57 4.29 23.85
CA GLU A 719 6.76 4.86 24.49
C GLU A 719 7.22 6.14 23.81
N ASP A 720 7.09 6.26 22.48
CA ASP A 720 7.55 7.41 21.70
C ASP A 720 6.74 8.70 21.96
N TYR A 721 5.48 8.56 22.39
CA TYR A 721 4.63 9.68 22.80
C TYR A 721 4.90 10.13 24.24
N GLN A 722 5.11 9.18 25.16
CA GLN A 722 5.51 9.46 26.54
C GLN A 722 6.91 10.07 26.62
N TYR A 723 7.84 9.66 25.75
CA TYR A 723 9.18 10.23 25.65
C TYR A 723 9.15 11.68 25.16
N ARG A 724 8.29 12.00 24.18
CA ARG A 724 8.07 13.37 23.69
C ARG A 724 7.50 14.30 24.77
N GLN A 725 6.56 13.81 25.58
CA GLN A 725 6.01 14.56 26.71
C GLN A 725 7.03 14.75 27.84
N GLN A 726 7.85 13.73 28.14
CA GLN A 726 8.93 13.83 29.13
C GLN A 726 10.02 14.82 28.72
N GLN A 727 10.37 14.91 27.42
CA GLN A 727 11.32 15.92 26.94
C GLN A 727 10.77 17.35 27.07
N GLN A 728 9.49 17.57 26.78
CA GLN A 728 8.85 18.87 26.98
C GLN A 728 8.79 19.28 28.47
N GLN A 729 8.64 18.32 29.39
CA GLN A 729 8.68 18.56 30.84
C GLN A 729 10.10 18.84 31.35
N GLN A 730 11.13 18.14 30.85
CA GLN A 730 12.52 18.39 31.21
C GLN A 730 13.00 19.78 30.76
N GLN A 731 12.56 20.26 29.59
CA GLN A 731 12.82 21.62 29.13
C GLN A 731 12.17 22.69 30.04
N ARG A 732 11.01 22.41 30.65
CA ARG A 732 10.37 23.31 31.62
C ARG A 732 11.09 23.34 32.97
N HIS A 733 11.66 22.22 33.42
CA HIS A 733 12.44 22.18 34.66
C HIS A 733 13.82 22.86 34.54
N GLN A 734 14.45 22.83 33.37
CA GLN A 734 15.72 23.54 33.13
C GLN A 734 15.57 25.07 33.18
N ARG A 735 14.42 25.61 32.77
CA ARG A 735 14.13 27.06 32.87
C ARG A 735 14.09 27.59 34.31
N HIS A 736 13.80 26.74 35.30
CA HIS A 736 13.77 27.14 36.72
C HIS A 736 15.14 27.10 37.41
N GLN A 737 16.16 26.47 36.83
CA GLN A 737 17.50 26.35 37.43
C GLN A 737 18.49 27.43 36.94
N HIS A 738 18.11 28.29 36.00
CA HIS A 738 18.99 29.27 35.32
C HIS A 738 19.29 30.57 36.10
N GLN A 739 19.26 30.58 37.44
CA GLN A 739 19.51 31.81 38.22
C GLN A 739 20.82 31.85 39.03
N GLN A 740 21.68 30.83 38.97
CA GLN A 740 22.92 30.89 39.73
C GLN A 740 24.15 30.41 38.95
N TYR A 741 25.17 31.27 38.98
CA TYR A 741 26.59 31.10 38.63
C TYR A 741 27.03 31.36 37.19
N GLN A 742 27.64 32.53 37.02
CA GLN A 742 28.81 32.77 36.17
C GLN A 742 30.05 32.90 37.07
N GLN A 743 31.22 32.39 36.63
CA GLN A 743 32.44 33.20 36.45
C GLN A 743 33.66 32.40 35.96
N ASN A 744 34.36 33.06 35.03
CA ASN A 744 35.80 33.14 34.77
C ASN A 744 36.62 31.91 34.32
N HIS A 745 37.29 32.03 33.17
CA HIS A 745 38.75 32.28 33.07
C HIS A 745 39.20 32.41 31.59
N THR A 746 39.68 33.60 31.20
CA THR A 746 41.07 34.01 30.88
C THR A 746 41.74 33.36 29.65
N SER A 747 42.11 34.26 28.74
CA SER A 747 42.76 34.11 27.44
C SER A 747 44.21 33.61 27.48
N SER A 748 44.62 32.80 26.50
CA SER A 748 46.01 32.73 26.04
C SER A 748 46.10 32.26 24.59
N ILE A 749 47.00 32.90 23.82
CA ILE A 749 47.77 32.49 22.62
C ILE A 749 47.01 31.90 21.40
N TRP A 750 45.80 31.38 21.58
CA TRP A 750 44.93 30.73 20.59
C TRP A 750 44.20 31.70 19.65
N ASP A 751 44.13 32.99 19.99
CA ASP A 751 43.46 34.01 19.17
C ASP A 751 44.16 34.24 17.81
N ARG A 752 45.37 33.70 17.60
CA ARG A 752 46.03 33.68 16.28
C ARG A 752 45.70 32.47 15.40
N PHE A 753 45.13 31.40 15.95
CA PHE A 753 44.65 30.25 15.18
C PHE A 753 43.17 30.35 14.79
N GLN A 754 42.46 31.33 15.35
CA GLN A 754 41.02 31.52 15.22
C GLN A 754 40.57 32.09 13.87
N SER A 755 41.50 32.49 12.99
CA SER A 755 41.19 32.90 11.62
C SER A 755 40.86 31.73 10.67
N LEU A 756 41.02 30.48 11.12
CA LEU A 756 40.72 29.26 10.37
C LEU A 756 39.57 28.42 10.96
N GLY A 757 39.01 28.81 12.12
CA GLY A 757 37.79 28.20 12.68
C GLY A 757 37.87 26.69 13.01
N LEU A 758 39.05 26.13 13.28
CA LEU A 758 39.22 24.72 13.66
C LEU A 758 39.43 24.59 15.19
N GLN A 759 38.61 23.78 15.85
CA GLN A 759 38.82 23.37 17.25
C GLN A 759 39.81 22.21 17.34
N MET A 760 40.45 22.02 18.51
CA MET A 760 41.37 20.90 18.78
C MET A 760 40.75 19.52 18.50
N GLU A 761 39.44 19.39 18.69
CA GLU A 761 38.69 18.17 18.40
C GLU A 761 38.57 17.90 16.90
N ASP A 762 38.53 18.94 16.06
CA ASP A 762 38.47 18.83 14.60
C ASP A 762 39.79 18.30 14.03
N LEU A 763 40.93 18.71 14.61
CA LEU A 763 42.26 18.21 14.23
C LEU A 763 42.45 16.73 14.55
N VAL A 764 41.91 16.26 15.68
CA VAL A 764 41.98 14.84 16.08
C VAL A 764 41.12 13.98 15.15
N SER A 765 39.95 14.47 14.74
CA SER A 765 39.08 13.75 13.82
C SER A 765 39.65 13.65 12.39
N ILE A 766 40.28 14.73 11.89
CA ILE A 766 41.01 14.71 10.61
C ILE A 766 42.19 13.75 10.67
N ALA A 767 42.92 13.71 11.79
CA ALA A 767 43.99 12.74 12.00
C ALA A 767 43.47 11.29 12.01
N PHE A 768 42.29 11.05 12.57
CA PHE A 768 41.67 9.72 12.61
C PHE A 768 41.22 9.24 11.22
N VAL A 769 40.65 10.13 10.40
CA VAL A 769 40.28 9.83 9.00
C VAL A 769 41.52 9.56 8.15
N LEU A 770 42.56 10.38 8.30
CA LEU A 770 43.84 10.15 7.63
C LEU A 770 44.47 8.82 8.05
N LEU A 771 44.35 8.43 9.32
CA LEU A 771 44.85 7.15 9.83
C LEU A 771 44.07 5.96 9.25
N ILE A 772 42.74 6.04 9.13
CA ILE A 772 41.93 5.02 8.45
C ILE A 772 42.31 4.91 6.97
N PHE A 773 42.54 6.04 6.30
CA PHE A 773 42.97 6.07 4.90
C PHE A 773 44.35 5.43 4.71
N LEU A 774 45.27 5.70 5.64
CA LEU A 774 46.62 5.15 5.63
C LEU A 774 46.61 3.64 5.92
N VAL A 775 45.77 3.19 6.86
CA VAL A 775 45.54 1.76 7.14
C VAL A 775 44.93 1.06 5.91
N SER A 776 43.95 1.66 5.24
CA SER A 776 43.37 1.13 4.01
C SER A 776 44.42 1.04 2.89
N LEU A 777 45.30 2.02 2.76
CA LEU A 777 46.33 2.05 1.72
C LEU A 777 47.39 0.98 1.98
N VAL A 778 47.79 0.80 3.25
CA VAL A 778 48.69 -0.28 3.69
C VAL A 778 48.08 -1.66 3.45
N LEU A 779 46.80 -1.85 3.75
CA LEU A 779 46.10 -3.11 3.49
C LEU A 779 46.02 -3.44 1.99
N ARG A 780 45.78 -2.44 1.13
CA ARG A 780 45.78 -2.62 -0.33
C ARG A 780 47.18 -2.96 -0.87
N VAL A 781 48.24 -2.34 -0.33
CA VAL A 781 49.63 -2.65 -0.72
C VAL A 781 50.05 -4.06 -0.26
N ILE A 782 49.59 -4.50 0.91
CA ILE A 782 49.85 -5.86 1.42
C ILE A 782 49.07 -6.90 0.61
N ALA A 783 47.80 -6.63 0.28
CA ALA A 783 46.97 -7.48 -0.56
C ALA A 783 47.56 -7.65 -1.97
N ALA A 784 48.07 -6.57 -2.58
CA ALA A 784 48.74 -6.59 -3.88
C ALA A 784 50.04 -7.41 -3.88
N ARG A 785 50.82 -7.37 -2.77
CA ARG A 785 52.05 -8.17 -2.64
C ARG A 785 51.81 -9.65 -2.35
N ARG A 786 50.66 -10.02 -1.79
CA ARG A 786 50.29 -11.41 -1.47
C ARG A 786 49.33 -12.05 -2.49
N GLY A 787 49.00 -11.34 -3.57
CA GLY A 787 48.13 -11.84 -4.63
C GLY A 787 46.68 -12.08 -4.20
N TRP A 788 46.19 -11.38 -3.18
CA TRP A 788 44.81 -11.50 -2.73
C TRP A 788 43.88 -10.73 -3.66
N ASN A 789 42.94 -11.45 -4.29
CA ASN A 789 41.93 -10.86 -5.15
C ASN A 789 40.84 -10.22 -4.26
N MET A 790 40.82 -8.88 -4.18
CA MET A 790 40.05 -8.09 -3.20
C MET A 790 38.52 -8.03 -3.48
N ASN A 791 38.00 -8.77 -4.47
CA ASN A 791 36.58 -8.71 -4.81
C ASN A 791 35.67 -9.51 -3.85
N ASN A 792 36.22 -10.41 -3.01
CA ASN A 792 35.42 -11.34 -2.18
C ASN A 792 35.82 -11.37 -0.70
N MET A 793 35.97 -10.23 -0.02
CA MET A 793 36.13 -10.24 1.45
C MET A 793 34.98 -9.49 2.16
N GLN A 794 33.96 -10.25 2.56
CA GLN A 794 33.03 -9.86 3.63
C GLN A 794 33.72 -10.11 4.98
N PHE A 795 33.89 -9.06 5.79
CA PHE A 795 34.32 -9.19 7.19
C PHE A 795 33.08 -9.29 8.09
N GLN A 796 32.79 -10.47 8.62
CA GLN A 796 31.89 -10.62 9.76
C GLN A 796 32.67 -10.32 11.06
N VAL A 797 32.29 -9.26 11.76
CA VAL A 797 32.77 -8.98 13.12
C VAL A 797 31.67 -9.39 14.10
N ASN A 798 31.79 -10.58 14.65
CA ASN A 798 30.96 -11.04 15.78
C ASN A 798 31.51 -10.44 17.08
N ALA A 799 30.97 -9.28 17.49
CA ALA A 799 31.11 -8.78 18.84
C ALA A 799 29.77 -8.21 19.31
N LEU A 800 29.15 -8.90 20.28
CA LEU A 800 27.89 -8.56 20.96
C LEU A 800 26.61 -8.71 20.11
N GLY A 801 26.21 -9.97 19.87
CA GLY A 801 24.79 -10.38 19.92
C GLY A 801 23.79 -9.60 19.04
N GLY A 802 24.20 -9.19 17.85
CA GLY A 802 23.33 -8.64 16.82
C GLY A 802 24.04 -8.71 15.48
N ASN A 803 23.42 -9.31 14.47
CA ASN A 803 23.90 -9.25 13.10
C ASN A 803 23.70 -7.82 12.59
N PHE A 804 24.66 -6.94 12.87
CA PHE A 804 24.73 -5.62 12.27
C PHE A 804 25.56 -5.72 10.99
N GLU A 805 24.90 -5.72 9.84
CA GLU A 805 25.54 -5.35 8.58
C GLU A 805 25.83 -3.85 8.61
N LEU A 806 27.03 -3.51 9.08
CA LEU A 806 27.62 -2.20 8.84
C LEU A 806 27.96 -2.13 7.34
N GLN A 807 27.00 -1.72 6.50
CA GLN A 807 27.32 -1.07 5.24
C GLN A 807 28.00 0.25 5.58
N VAL A 808 29.31 0.18 5.82
CA VAL A 808 30.16 1.34 5.99
C VAL A 808 30.08 2.13 4.69
N PHE A 809 29.41 3.29 4.76
CA PHE A 809 29.49 4.34 3.76
C PHE A 809 30.94 4.51 3.32
N ALA A 810 31.22 4.11 2.08
CA ALA A 810 32.52 4.27 1.48
C ALA A 810 32.65 5.71 0.97
N ILE A 811 33.68 6.36 1.51
CA ILE A 811 34.26 7.69 1.27
C ILE A 811 34.37 8.06 -0.22
#